data_AF-A0AAU3BTU1-F1
#
_entry.id   AF-A0AAU3BTU1-F1
#
_cell.length_a   1.000
_cell.length_b   1.000
_cell.length_c   1.000
_cell.angle_alpha   90.00
_cell.angle_beta   90.00
_cell.angle_gamma   90.00
#
_symmetry.space_group_name_H-M   'P 1'
#
loop_
_entity.id
_entity.type
_entity.pdbx_description
1 polymer ?
#
loop_
_entity_poly.entity_id
_entity_poly.type
_entity_poly.pdbx_seq_one_letter_code
_entity_poly.pdbx_strand_id
1 'polypeptide(L)'
;MREVNEDAAAYAGQRATGEAIERGDGGPSVEALLARIRQAPTPTPPPTPTATGTGTEPGASTDAGADTSAPRVSEDADAGKTAVASGAGEDVSEPAVSTGTGAADALSGAGTDPYANAPTAPFGAGAGGDTGTGTDRGAGALRAPAAPDADALAAVIAAAAGPFVPGGHLSPDTDFFDAGGTSVGAVELVAALEDELGMEIDLDEVFADARPRSLALRWLTTAGATAALSAPGALSVSGVPATPTAIRTPAPATDTIGTTQAPDILSDTFPAPAPGFSPALAPGSRPAPAPDTSSILSPRIGPGATVTARTTSNATPYATARPEDLDQILADLSLADRLPWTGSPEPLPPRRILLTGATGFLGSHLLLDLLRHSDAHVHCLVRAADEEAATARLGEALKSHRLPWSSEIRRRVTVLPGDIRRPHLGLSDDVWNKLAHELDSVVGVAAAVDFLRGYQSLRQSNVIGALTLAELAATGPPKPLHHISSIAVFNEVGIASMGEDDPLAHVDRLVAGYDQTKWAAEVALRRARDHGLIVTAMRPGGIGGHTRTGAHNPQDLSSGLISAFGRFRTVPAFHRLNAAPVDWVSRVAAGVICEPDAWGFDYNLTGVPNTLDDVVRDMAYGGMHVRVQDWDEWRTDALARLEADPVPELGFLTRVLQSPTALKLCEATLKGPAATDERTAALVEALGLRPAARYDAQAQLRTFERLAQDGLARLPHKDDQPYLWFSETTEGAVGPVGADAETPCSMALTLSIASMYQLVKERRVDVGGEVVCAAAHPAPLLVERGDVWVRPEEGIPQRHGMRHQLLRYRLTLRDADGGRWWLEGHKYARARRDVWRQTRALSVEIGREGEPASLVGELVVPADTYVRDQIDGIKVDPRLTGQEKRVAKLTWLAWFGAEMGRGLLGPFARAAADLLDLRRTKTPSERHR
;
A
#
# COMPACT_ATOMS: atom_id res chain seq x y z
N MET A 1 65.79 -15.96 -9.75
CA MET A 1 65.33 -16.37 -11.09
C MET A 1 64.60 -17.72 -11.01
N ARG A 2 63.54 -17.73 -10.22
CA ARG A 2 62.44 -18.70 -10.00
C ARG A 2 61.46 -17.95 -9.06
N GLU A 3 60.24 -18.44 -8.90
CA GLU A 3 59.19 -17.79 -8.07
C GLU A 3 58.69 -16.41 -8.56
N VAL A 4 58.21 -16.34 -9.81
CA VAL A 4 57.11 -15.43 -10.23
C VAL A 4 56.34 -16.13 -11.36
N ASN A 5 55.42 -17.07 -11.07
CA ASN A 5 54.57 -17.67 -12.13
C ASN A 5 53.34 -18.48 -11.67
N GLU A 6 52.38 -17.91 -10.94
CA GLU A 6 51.06 -18.57 -10.71
C GLU A 6 49.84 -17.74 -11.18
N ASP A 7 49.82 -16.41 -11.03
CA ASP A 7 48.67 -15.56 -11.44
C ASP A 7 48.49 -15.33 -12.96
N ALA A 8 49.43 -15.79 -13.80
CA ALA A 8 49.44 -15.48 -15.23
C ALA A 8 48.20 -16.00 -16.00
N ALA A 9 47.57 -17.08 -15.53
CA ALA A 9 46.44 -17.70 -16.19
C ALA A 9 45.12 -16.91 -16.06
N ALA A 10 44.88 -16.25 -14.92
CA ALA A 10 43.64 -15.53 -14.66
C ALA A 10 43.49 -14.26 -15.52
N TYR A 11 44.59 -13.52 -15.70
CA TYR A 11 44.60 -12.26 -16.47
C TYR A 11 44.49 -12.45 -17.99
N ALA A 12 44.89 -13.63 -18.52
CA ALA A 12 44.85 -13.89 -19.96
C ALA A 12 43.43 -13.83 -20.54
N GLY A 13 42.44 -14.40 -19.85
CA GLY A 13 41.03 -14.39 -20.30
C GLY A 13 40.40 -13.00 -20.28
N GLN A 14 40.80 -12.14 -19.33
CA GLN A 14 40.29 -10.77 -19.23
C GLN A 14 40.86 -9.87 -20.33
N ARG A 15 42.17 -9.95 -20.61
CA ARG A 15 42.78 -9.26 -21.78
C ARG A 15 42.16 -9.72 -23.09
N ALA A 16 42.06 -11.03 -23.32
CA ALA A 16 41.46 -11.56 -24.54
C ALA A 16 40.01 -11.10 -24.78
N THR A 17 39.25 -10.86 -23.70
CA THR A 17 37.88 -10.32 -23.78
C THR A 17 37.88 -8.83 -24.12
N GLY A 18 38.79 -8.03 -23.55
CA GLY A 18 38.99 -6.63 -23.91
C GLY A 18 39.44 -6.47 -25.37
N GLU A 19 40.49 -7.18 -25.77
CA GLU A 19 41.05 -7.15 -27.13
C GLU A 19 40.07 -7.63 -28.22
N ALA A 20 39.09 -8.47 -27.87
CA ALA A 20 38.02 -8.88 -28.79
C ALA A 20 36.99 -7.75 -29.00
N ILE A 21 36.62 -7.05 -27.92
CA ILE A 21 35.74 -5.87 -27.96
C ILE A 21 36.43 -4.73 -28.73
N GLU A 22 37.73 -4.53 -28.55
CA GLU A 22 38.53 -3.55 -29.31
C GLU A 22 38.63 -3.86 -30.81
N ARG A 23 38.54 -5.15 -31.20
CA ARG A 23 38.54 -5.59 -32.61
C ARG A 23 37.15 -5.62 -33.25
N GLY A 24 36.09 -5.47 -32.47
CA GLY A 24 34.71 -5.44 -32.98
C GLY A 24 34.12 -6.80 -33.36
N ASP A 25 34.77 -7.91 -33.00
CA ASP A 25 34.21 -9.25 -33.13
C ASP A 25 33.08 -9.45 -32.11
N GLY A 26 31.96 -10.02 -32.56
CA GLY A 26 30.72 -10.07 -31.78
C GLY A 26 30.84 -10.87 -30.47
N GLY A 27 30.88 -10.17 -29.34
CA GLY A 27 30.86 -10.77 -28.01
C GLY A 27 29.56 -11.54 -27.70
N PRO A 28 29.58 -12.47 -26.74
CA PRO A 28 28.41 -13.28 -26.37
C PRO A 28 27.25 -12.43 -25.86
N SER A 29 26.01 -12.86 -26.12
CA SER A 29 24.81 -12.18 -25.65
C SER A 29 24.73 -12.12 -24.13
N VAL A 30 23.94 -11.16 -23.61
CA VAL A 30 23.71 -11.00 -22.16
C VAL A 30 23.19 -12.30 -21.53
N GLU A 31 22.30 -13.02 -22.21
CA GLU A 31 21.78 -14.32 -21.78
C GLU A 31 22.88 -15.39 -21.71
N ALA A 32 23.78 -15.45 -22.70
CA ALA A 32 24.91 -16.39 -22.69
C ALA A 32 25.92 -16.07 -21.58
N LEU A 33 26.11 -14.79 -21.24
CA LEU A 33 26.95 -14.38 -20.11
C LEU A 33 26.30 -14.77 -18.77
N LEU A 34 25.01 -14.50 -18.60
CA LEU A 34 24.23 -14.88 -17.41
C LEU A 34 24.14 -16.40 -17.22
N ALA A 35 24.01 -17.16 -18.31
CA ALA A 35 24.02 -18.63 -18.27
C ALA A 35 25.33 -19.19 -17.73
N ARG A 36 26.49 -18.63 -18.12
CA ARG A 36 27.80 -19.06 -17.60
C ARG A 36 28.01 -18.68 -16.14
N ILE A 37 27.47 -17.53 -15.70
CA ILE A 37 27.49 -17.13 -14.28
C ILE A 37 26.67 -18.09 -13.40
N ARG A 38 25.54 -18.61 -13.90
CA ARG A 38 24.71 -19.63 -13.22
C ARG A 38 25.35 -21.02 -13.10
N GLN A 39 26.50 -21.26 -13.76
CA GLN A 39 27.17 -22.57 -13.82
C GLN A 39 28.47 -22.64 -13.00
N ALA A 40 28.86 -21.56 -12.30
CA ALA A 40 30.03 -21.57 -11.43
C ALA A 40 29.75 -22.30 -10.10
N PRO A 41 30.53 -23.32 -9.72
CA PRO A 41 30.31 -24.06 -8.46
C PRO A 41 30.68 -23.21 -7.24
N THR A 42 29.91 -23.37 -6.16
CA THR A 42 30.14 -22.71 -4.87
C THR A 42 31.45 -23.17 -4.23
N PRO A 43 32.32 -22.27 -3.73
CA PRO A 43 33.50 -22.67 -2.96
C PRO A 43 33.08 -23.25 -1.61
N THR A 44 33.71 -24.35 -1.20
CA THR A 44 33.55 -24.94 0.14
C THR A 44 34.13 -24.02 1.22
N PRO A 45 33.51 -23.94 2.41
CA PRO A 45 34.03 -23.14 3.51
C PRO A 45 35.32 -23.75 4.09
N PRO A 46 36.24 -22.92 4.63
CA PRO A 46 37.44 -23.41 5.31
C PRO A 46 37.10 -24.08 6.66
N PRO A 47 37.93 -25.03 7.14
CA PRO A 47 37.70 -25.69 8.42
C PRO A 47 37.92 -24.76 9.61
N THR A 48 36.99 -24.77 10.57
CA THR A 48 37.08 -24.00 11.82
C THR A 48 38.22 -24.53 12.70
N PRO A 49 39.15 -23.69 13.19
CA PRO A 49 40.19 -24.13 14.12
C PRO A 49 39.61 -24.40 15.52
N THR A 50 39.92 -25.57 16.08
CA THR A 50 39.61 -25.92 17.48
C THR A 50 40.54 -25.21 18.45
N ALA A 51 40.01 -24.80 19.60
CA ALA A 51 40.80 -24.13 20.63
C ALA A 51 41.73 -25.10 21.39
N THR A 52 43.00 -24.73 21.50
CA THR A 52 43.92 -25.18 22.54
C THR A 52 44.58 -23.95 23.14
N GLY A 53 44.80 -23.93 24.46
CA GLY A 53 45.43 -22.80 25.13
C GLY A 53 46.38 -23.27 26.22
N THR A 54 47.50 -22.57 26.37
CA THR A 54 48.36 -22.59 27.57
C THR A 54 49.33 -21.42 27.58
N GLY A 55 49.16 -20.50 28.55
CA GLY A 55 50.26 -19.95 29.35
C GLY A 55 51.10 -18.76 28.84
N THR A 56 51.55 -18.00 29.84
CA THR A 56 52.83 -17.28 29.91
C THR A 56 52.95 -15.91 29.19
N GLU A 57 52.65 -14.83 29.93
CA GLU A 57 53.39 -13.56 29.78
C GLU A 57 54.88 -13.76 30.18
N PRO A 58 55.81 -12.86 29.78
CA PRO A 58 56.11 -11.76 30.70
C PRO A 58 56.52 -10.42 30.06
N GLY A 59 55.79 -9.35 30.41
CA GLY A 59 56.35 -8.25 31.21
C GLY A 59 57.09 -7.06 30.56
N ALA A 60 57.03 -5.95 31.31
CA ALA A 60 57.86 -4.73 31.28
C ALA A 60 57.64 -3.69 30.16
N SER A 61 57.64 -2.36 30.44
CA SER A 61 57.56 -1.63 31.74
C SER A 61 57.39 -0.10 31.54
N THR A 62 56.72 0.58 32.50
CA THR A 62 57.01 1.94 33.06
C THR A 62 57.40 3.10 32.11
N ASP A 63 56.74 4.27 32.08
CA ASP A 63 56.57 5.30 33.14
C ASP A 63 55.63 6.42 32.62
N ALA A 64 55.20 7.48 33.34
CA ALA A 64 54.86 7.72 34.76
C ALA A 64 54.32 9.17 34.95
N GLY A 65 53.53 9.42 36.00
CA GLY A 65 53.09 10.77 36.45
C GLY A 65 51.80 11.29 35.77
N ALA A 66 50.80 11.90 36.44
CA ALA A 66 50.75 12.85 37.57
C ALA A 66 51.00 14.32 37.16
N ASP A 67 50.25 15.34 37.59
CA ASP A 67 48.97 15.42 38.35
C ASP A 67 48.40 16.87 38.26
N THR A 68 47.16 17.12 38.71
CA THR A 68 46.52 18.44 38.94
C THR A 68 46.18 19.27 37.67
N SER A 69 45.30 20.28 37.67
CA SER A 69 44.28 20.76 38.64
C SER A 69 43.18 21.56 37.89
N ALA A 70 42.01 21.72 38.51
CA ALA A 70 40.98 22.70 38.11
C ALA A 70 41.18 24.03 38.88
N PRO A 71 40.60 25.18 38.43
CA PRO A 71 39.19 25.45 38.77
C PRO A 71 38.39 26.25 37.70
N ARG A 72 37.13 26.56 38.06
CA ARG A 72 36.14 27.36 37.30
C ARG A 72 36.46 28.86 37.28
N VAL A 73 35.88 29.56 36.31
CA VAL A 73 35.30 30.92 36.47
C VAL A 73 33.91 30.91 35.81
N SER A 74 32.98 31.76 36.27
CA SER A 74 31.59 31.84 35.82
C SER A 74 31.14 33.29 35.62
N GLU A 75 30.00 33.47 34.94
CA GLU A 75 29.25 34.74 34.78
C GLU A 75 29.98 35.89 34.01
N ASP A 76 29.32 36.91 33.48
CA ASP A 76 27.93 37.37 33.67
C ASP A 76 27.28 37.91 32.36
N ALA A 77 26.03 38.37 32.42
CA ALA A 77 25.21 38.83 31.30
C ALA A 77 25.27 40.34 31.00
N ASP A 78 24.74 40.77 29.84
CA ASP A 78 23.78 41.89 29.77
C ASP A 78 22.93 41.82 28.46
N ALA A 79 21.89 42.65 28.36
CA ALA A 79 20.89 42.67 27.29
C ALA A 79 21.05 43.85 26.30
N GLY A 80 20.40 43.74 25.13
CA GLY A 80 20.39 44.80 24.11
C GLY A 80 19.10 44.85 23.30
N LYS A 81 18.14 45.69 23.71
CA LYS A 81 16.98 46.06 22.87
C LYS A 81 17.37 47.16 21.88
N THR A 82 16.85 47.09 20.65
CA THR A 82 16.57 48.30 19.86
C THR A 82 15.44 48.05 18.87
N ALA A 83 14.65 49.09 18.60
CA ALA A 83 13.63 49.16 17.57
C ALA A 83 13.71 50.57 16.92
N VAL A 84 12.72 50.96 16.11
CA VAL A 84 12.60 52.22 15.32
C VAL A 84 13.24 52.15 13.92
N ALA A 85 12.67 52.70 12.83
CA ALA A 85 11.27 52.92 12.40
C ALA A 85 11.21 53.48 10.96
N SER A 86 10.04 53.34 10.30
CA SER A 86 9.42 54.30 9.35
C SER A 86 10.06 54.61 7.96
N GLY A 87 9.19 54.95 7.00
CA GLY A 87 9.48 55.25 5.58
C GLY A 87 8.85 54.19 4.65
N ALA A 88 7.61 54.29 4.14
CA ALA A 88 6.90 55.40 3.49
C ALA A 88 7.62 55.92 2.24
N GLY A 89 7.00 55.95 1.03
CA GLY A 89 5.68 55.46 0.61
C GLY A 89 5.17 56.23 -0.62
N GLU A 90 4.28 55.65 -1.44
CA GLU A 90 3.54 56.37 -2.48
C GLU A 90 2.23 55.64 -2.85
N ASP A 91 1.29 56.35 -3.49
CA ASP A 91 -0.16 56.08 -3.49
C ASP A 91 -0.81 56.54 -4.83
N VAL A 92 -2.15 56.52 -4.93
CA VAL A 92 -3.01 57.08 -6.01
C VAL A 92 -2.98 56.23 -7.31
N SER A 93 -4.07 55.89 -8.02
CA SER A 93 -5.43 56.45 -8.08
C SER A 93 -6.51 55.41 -8.48
N GLU A 94 -7.74 55.56 -7.98
CA GLU A 94 -8.95 55.25 -8.76
C GLU A 94 -9.33 56.43 -9.69
N PRO A 95 -10.33 56.29 -10.59
CA PRO A 95 -11.67 56.76 -10.20
C PRO A 95 -12.85 55.86 -10.65
N ALA A 96 -14.02 56.06 -10.05
CA ALA A 96 -15.23 55.22 -10.14
C ALA A 96 -16.40 55.89 -10.91
N VAL A 97 -17.67 55.63 -10.50
CA VAL A 97 -18.97 56.18 -10.98
C VAL A 97 -19.53 55.46 -12.24
N SER A 98 -20.83 55.14 -12.43
CA SER A 98 -22.13 55.51 -11.80
C SER A 98 -23.10 54.28 -11.74
N THR A 99 -24.42 54.41 -11.52
CA THR A 99 -25.19 54.47 -10.24
C THR A 99 -26.71 54.39 -10.52
N GLY A 100 -27.52 53.84 -9.59
CA GLY A 100 -29.00 53.92 -9.63
C GLY A 100 -29.70 52.78 -8.86
N THR A 101 -30.09 52.89 -7.57
CA THR A 101 -31.21 53.66 -6.93
C THR A 101 -32.62 53.14 -7.25
N GLY A 102 -33.55 52.92 -6.30
CA GLY A 102 -33.56 53.15 -4.82
C GLY A 102 -34.46 52.12 -4.09
N ALA A 103 -34.40 51.95 -2.75
CA ALA A 103 -34.93 52.83 -1.67
C ALA A 103 -36.46 52.70 -1.47
N ALA A 104 -37.05 52.60 -0.27
CA ALA A 104 -36.60 52.45 1.15
C ALA A 104 -37.77 51.76 1.94
N ASP A 105 -37.93 51.61 3.27
CA ASP A 105 -37.26 51.86 4.58
C ASP A 105 -38.10 51.07 5.64
N ALA A 106 -37.82 50.79 6.93
CA ALA A 106 -36.71 50.90 7.90
C ALA A 106 -36.98 49.80 9.00
N LEU A 107 -36.69 49.80 10.33
CA LEU A 107 -36.12 50.70 11.37
C LEU A 107 -35.59 49.79 12.54
N SER A 108 -34.42 50.10 13.14
CA SER A 108 -33.85 49.76 14.50
C SER A 108 -34.33 48.55 15.36
N GLY A 109 -33.49 47.83 16.15
CA GLY A 109 -32.02 47.86 16.39
C GLY A 109 -31.57 47.51 17.84
N ALA A 110 -30.39 46.85 18.02
CA ALA A 110 -29.69 46.48 19.29
C ALA A 110 -30.41 45.49 20.26
N GLY A 111 -29.79 44.79 21.25
CA GLY A 111 -28.38 44.62 21.69
C GLY A 111 -28.15 44.93 23.19
N THR A 112 -27.25 44.31 23.99
CA THR A 112 -26.31 43.14 23.88
C THR A 112 -25.69 42.81 25.28
N ASP A 113 -25.30 41.54 25.56
CA ASP A 113 -24.32 41.09 26.62
C ASP A 113 -24.67 41.33 28.13
N PRO A 114 -23.88 40.84 29.15
CA PRO A 114 -23.12 39.56 29.29
C PRO A 114 -23.24 38.87 30.71
N TYR A 115 -22.58 37.70 30.85
CA TYR A 115 -21.98 37.06 32.06
C TYR A 115 -22.56 37.13 33.51
N ALA A 116 -22.65 35.92 34.11
CA ALA A 116 -22.25 35.51 35.48
C ALA A 116 -23.21 35.53 36.70
N ASN A 117 -22.99 34.50 37.53
CA ASN A 117 -23.34 34.30 38.96
C ASN A 117 -24.78 33.94 39.40
N ALA A 118 -24.86 32.74 40.01
CA ALA A 118 -25.87 32.26 40.97
C ALA A 118 -25.70 32.98 42.35
N PRO A 119 -26.49 32.74 43.45
CA PRO A 119 -27.21 31.50 43.76
C PRO A 119 -28.54 31.59 44.57
N THR A 120 -28.98 30.42 45.06
CA THR A 120 -29.87 30.14 46.22
C THR A 120 -31.39 30.34 46.10
N ALA A 121 -32.13 29.41 46.74
CA ALA A 121 -33.59 29.33 46.80
C ALA A 121 -34.16 29.96 48.10
N PRO A 122 -35.50 30.04 48.23
CA PRO A 122 -36.11 29.36 49.38
C PRO A 122 -37.52 28.74 49.17
N PHE A 123 -37.81 27.70 49.96
CA PHE A 123 -39.10 27.27 50.56
C PHE A 123 -40.47 27.56 49.89
N GLY A 124 -41.23 26.48 49.63
CA GLY A 124 -42.25 26.01 50.60
C GLY A 124 -43.76 26.00 50.23
N ALA A 125 -44.45 24.90 50.59
CA ALA A 125 -45.91 24.63 50.56
C ALA A 125 -46.61 24.57 49.18
N GLY A 126 -47.73 23.86 48.95
CA GLY A 126 -48.51 22.91 49.80
C GLY A 126 -50.02 22.91 49.40
N ALA A 127 -50.89 21.95 49.77
CA ALA A 127 -50.74 20.59 50.33
C ALA A 127 -52.11 19.84 50.31
N GLY A 128 -52.14 18.50 50.22
CA GLY A 128 -53.35 17.65 50.35
C GLY A 128 -53.26 16.30 49.60
N GLY A 129 -53.89 15.19 50.02
CA GLY A 129 -54.73 14.98 51.23
C GLY A 129 -54.97 13.50 51.58
N ASP A 130 -54.44 13.10 52.73
CA ASP A 130 -54.84 12.05 53.71
C ASP A 130 -55.96 11.02 53.41
N THR A 131 -55.66 9.72 53.62
CA THR A 131 -56.27 8.84 54.68
C THR A 131 -55.89 7.36 54.48
N GLY A 132 -55.50 6.65 55.56
CA GLY A 132 -55.26 5.19 55.52
C GLY A 132 -54.32 4.65 56.61
N THR A 133 -54.83 4.35 57.80
CA THR A 133 -54.04 3.90 58.96
C THR A 133 -53.76 2.39 58.97
N GLY A 134 -52.52 1.99 59.26
CA GLY A 134 -52.16 0.60 59.58
C GLY A 134 -50.74 0.46 60.14
N THR A 135 -50.61 0.30 61.45
CA THR A 135 -49.30 0.15 62.14
C THR A 135 -49.04 -1.28 62.59
N ASP A 136 -47.91 -1.85 62.21
CA ASP A 136 -47.10 -2.66 63.13
C ASP A 136 -45.60 -2.62 62.73
N ARG A 137 -44.70 -3.01 63.65
CA ARG A 137 -43.25 -2.99 63.51
C ARG A 137 -42.68 -4.39 63.25
N GLY A 138 -42.31 -4.68 62.01
CA GLY A 138 -41.47 -5.83 61.64
C GLY A 138 -39.99 -5.47 61.57
N ALA A 139 -39.11 -6.37 61.99
CA ALA A 139 -37.66 -6.16 61.91
C ALA A 139 -37.16 -6.18 60.45
N GLY A 140 -36.10 -5.43 60.16
CA GLY A 140 -35.62 -5.20 58.80
C GLY A 140 -34.95 -6.42 58.16
N ALA A 141 -35.34 -6.73 56.93
CA ALA A 141 -34.46 -7.41 55.98
C ALA A 141 -33.62 -6.35 55.26
N LEU A 142 -32.29 -6.44 55.34
CA LEU A 142 -31.40 -5.67 54.49
C LEU A 142 -31.62 -6.11 53.05
N ARG A 143 -32.30 -5.27 52.27
CA ARG A 143 -32.42 -5.46 50.82
C ARG A 143 -31.02 -5.30 50.24
N ALA A 144 -30.53 -6.31 49.51
CA ALA A 144 -29.27 -6.22 48.81
C ALA A 144 -29.25 -4.96 47.92
N PRO A 145 -28.08 -4.30 47.73
CA PRO A 145 -27.99 -3.18 46.80
C PRO A 145 -28.50 -3.63 45.44
N ALA A 146 -29.35 -2.80 44.81
CA ALA A 146 -29.75 -3.04 43.45
C ALA A 146 -28.51 -3.04 42.56
N ALA A 147 -28.45 -3.95 41.58
CA ALA A 147 -27.44 -3.84 40.54
C ALA A 147 -27.56 -2.46 39.86
N PRO A 148 -26.45 -1.80 39.51
CA PRO A 148 -26.49 -0.56 38.74
C PRO A 148 -27.29 -0.76 37.46
N ASP A 149 -28.16 0.19 37.17
CA ASP A 149 -29.09 0.11 36.05
C ASP A 149 -28.33 0.35 34.73
N ALA A 150 -28.23 -0.70 33.92
CA ALA A 150 -27.55 -0.68 32.64
C ALA A 150 -28.20 0.29 31.64
N ASP A 151 -29.52 0.54 31.73
CA ASP A 151 -30.22 1.45 30.83
C ASP A 151 -29.98 2.91 31.23
N ALA A 152 -29.90 3.18 32.55
CA ALA A 152 -29.48 4.48 33.05
C ALA A 152 -28.01 4.79 32.68
N LEU A 153 -27.11 3.81 32.83
CA LEU A 153 -25.70 3.96 32.44
C LEU A 153 -25.55 4.15 30.93
N ALA A 154 -26.29 3.39 30.12
CA ALA A 154 -26.31 3.54 28.67
C ALA A 154 -26.80 4.93 28.22
N ALA A 155 -27.77 5.52 28.92
CA ALA A 155 -28.22 6.89 28.65
C ALA A 155 -27.14 7.95 28.97
N VAL A 156 -26.32 7.73 30.00
CA VAL A 156 -25.19 8.62 30.34
C VAL A 156 -24.05 8.48 29.33
N ILE A 157 -23.67 7.26 28.95
CA ILE A 157 -22.68 7.02 27.88
C ILE A 157 -23.17 7.62 26.54
N ALA A 158 -24.47 7.53 26.22
CA ALA A 158 -25.05 8.13 25.03
C ALA A 158 -24.99 9.68 25.04
N ALA A 159 -25.05 10.30 26.22
CA ALA A 159 -24.86 11.74 26.37
C ALA A 159 -23.38 12.14 26.18
N ALA A 160 -22.44 11.40 26.80
CA ALA A 160 -21.00 11.61 26.64
C ALA A 160 -20.52 11.40 25.19
N ALA A 161 -21.16 10.51 24.43
CA ALA A 161 -20.91 10.31 23.00
C ALA A 161 -21.52 11.39 22.08
N GLY A 162 -22.47 12.19 22.58
CA GLY A 162 -23.20 13.22 21.81
C GLY A 162 -22.31 14.26 21.12
N PRO A 163 -21.32 14.88 21.80
CA PRO A 163 -20.41 15.86 21.20
C PRO A 163 -19.57 15.32 20.03
N PHE A 164 -19.29 14.02 20.01
CA PHE A 164 -18.37 13.39 19.05
C PHE A 164 -19.07 12.79 17.82
N VAL A 165 -20.41 12.93 17.71
CA VAL A 165 -21.20 12.54 16.52
C VAL A 165 -21.78 13.76 15.80
N PRO A 166 -21.85 13.78 14.45
CA PRO A 166 -22.36 14.95 13.69
C PRO A 166 -23.81 15.38 14.01
N GLY A 167 -24.61 14.52 14.64
CA GLY A 167 -25.96 14.84 15.07
C GLY A 167 -26.05 15.53 16.43
N GLY A 168 -24.96 15.62 17.21
CA GLY A 168 -24.97 16.14 18.59
C GLY A 168 -25.69 15.25 19.62
N HIS A 169 -26.19 14.08 19.20
CA HIS A 169 -26.92 13.13 20.05
C HIS A 169 -26.71 11.70 19.54
N LEU A 170 -26.64 10.73 20.47
CA LEU A 170 -26.61 9.30 20.19
C LEU A 170 -27.79 8.62 20.90
N SER A 171 -28.32 7.54 20.31
CA SER A 171 -29.31 6.68 20.98
C SER A 171 -28.58 5.52 21.67
N PRO A 172 -29.02 5.06 22.87
CA PRO A 172 -28.36 3.96 23.60
C PRO A 172 -28.14 2.67 22.81
N ASP A 173 -28.96 2.43 21.78
CA ASP A 173 -28.95 1.23 20.92
C ASP A 173 -28.29 1.46 19.54
N THR A 174 -27.79 2.66 19.26
CA THR A 174 -27.12 3.01 17.99
C THR A 174 -25.60 2.97 18.16
N ASP A 175 -24.89 2.30 17.24
CA ASP A 175 -23.43 2.29 17.21
C ASP A 175 -22.89 3.70 16.88
N PHE A 176 -21.95 4.18 17.69
CA PHE A 176 -21.32 5.50 17.57
C PHE A 176 -20.86 5.83 16.15
N PHE A 177 -20.19 4.89 15.47
CA PHE A 177 -19.67 5.11 14.13
C PHE A 177 -20.77 5.08 13.07
N ASP A 178 -21.84 4.29 13.26
CA ASP A 178 -23.00 4.31 12.37
C ASP A 178 -23.79 5.64 12.46
N ALA A 179 -23.78 6.31 13.62
CA ALA A 179 -24.23 7.69 13.79
C ALA A 179 -23.28 8.75 13.18
N GLY A 180 -22.13 8.33 12.62
CA GLY A 180 -21.14 9.21 11.99
C GLY A 180 -19.98 9.63 12.88
N GLY A 181 -19.85 9.05 14.08
CA GLY A 181 -18.68 9.21 14.94
C GLY A 181 -17.39 8.71 14.25
N THR A 182 -16.26 9.33 14.59
CA THR A 182 -14.96 9.04 13.94
C THR A 182 -14.04 8.23 14.85
N SER A 183 -13.06 7.54 14.27
CA SER A 183 -12.01 6.83 15.03
C SER A 183 -11.10 7.74 15.87
N VAL A 184 -11.25 9.08 15.79
CA VAL A 184 -10.63 10.05 16.71
C VAL A 184 -11.60 10.35 17.85
N GLY A 185 -12.85 10.69 17.51
CA GLY A 185 -13.93 10.87 18.49
C GLY A 185 -14.20 9.64 19.36
N ALA A 186 -13.84 8.43 18.92
CA ALA A 186 -13.87 7.22 19.74
C ALA A 186 -12.78 7.20 20.84
N VAL A 187 -11.61 7.78 20.58
CA VAL A 187 -10.53 7.95 21.58
C VAL A 187 -10.88 9.07 22.54
N GLU A 188 -11.41 10.18 22.02
CA GLU A 188 -11.93 11.30 22.84
C GLU A 188 -13.10 10.85 23.71
N LEU A 189 -13.96 9.94 23.22
CA LEU A 189 -15.02 9.31 24.00
C LEU A 189 -14.46 8.40 25.12
N VAL A 190 -13.45 7.55 24.86
CA VAL A 190 -12.82 6.75 25.93
C VAL A 190 -12.27 7.65 27.03
N ALA A 191 -11.55 8.72 26.66
CA ALA A 191 -11.04 9.70 27.63
C ALA A 191 -12.17 10.38 28.42
N ALA A 192 -13.25 10.80 27.77
CA ALA A 192 -14.41 11.40 28.43
C ALA A 192 -15.14 10.42 29.37
N LEU A 193 -15.21 9.13 29.04
CA LEU A 193 -15.79 8.10 29.90
C LEU A 193 -14.92 7.82 31.13
N GLU A 194 -13.59 7.87 30.98
CA GLU A 194 -12.64 7.79 32.11
C GLU A 194 -12.75 9.05 33.01
N ASP A 195 -12.60 10.25 32.44
CA ASP A 195 -12.60 11.53 33.18
C ASP A 195 -13.95 11.90 33.82
N GLU A 196 -15.07 11.73 33.10
CA GLU A 196 -16.40 12.17 33.61
C GLU A 196 -17.11 11.11 34.46
N LEU A 197 -16.88 9.81 34.18
CA LEU A 197 -17.64 8.71 34.79
C LEU A 197 -16.78 7.71 35.59
N GLY A 198 -15.45 7.81 35.53
CA GLY A 198 -14.56 6.80 36.12
C GLY A 198 -14.64 5.44 35.41
N MET A 199 -15.04 5.42 34.13
CA MET A 199 -15.20 4.20 33.35
C MET A 199 -13.93 3.89 32.55
N GLU A 200 -12.99 3.17 33.17
CA GLU A 200 -11.93 2.48 32.44
C GLU A 200 -12.55 1.48 31.44
N ILE A 201 -12.43 1.76 30.13
CA ILE A 201 -12.85 0.89 29.02
C ILE A 201 -11.71 0.79 28.01
N ASP A 202 -11.35 -0.42 27.58
CA ASP A 202 -10.34 -0.61 26.54
C ASP A 202 -10.85 -0.09 25.18
N LEU A 203 -9.97 0.58 24.42
CA LEU A 203 -10.26 1.05 23.08
C LEU A 203 -10.62 -0.10 22.11
N ASP A 204 -10.04 -1.30 22.30
CA ASP A 204 -10.39 -2.54 21.59
C ASP A 204 -11.76 -3.13 22.04
N GLU A 205 -12.40 -2.62 23.10
CA GLU A 205 -13.83 -2.85 23.39
C GLU A 205 -14.74 -1.84 22.68
N VAL A 206 -14.38 -0.55 22.68
CA VAL A 206 -15.16 0.49 21.98
C VAL A 206 -15.19 0.25 20.47
N PHE A 207 -14.08 -0.10 19.83
CA PHE A 207 -14.11 -0.46 18.42
C PHE A 207 -14.92 -1.73 18.12
N ALA A 208 -15.05 -2.65 19.08
CA ALA A 208 -15.77 -3.90 18.87
C ALA A 208 -17.30 -3.72 18.78
N ASP A 209 -17.87 -2.88 19.66
CA ASP A 209 -19.30 -2.53 19.67
C ASP A 209 -19.51 -1.20 20.41
N ALA A 210 -19.60 -0.08 19.69
CA ALA A 210 -19.70 1.26 20.28
C ALA A 210 -21.16 1.69 20.54
N ARG A 211 -22.06 0.74 20.80
CA ARG A 211 -23.40 1.05 21.34
C ARG A 211 -23.30 1.39 22.83
N PRO A 212 -23.85 2.51 23.31
CA PRO A 212 -23.81 2.86 24.73
C PRO A 212 -24.36 1.77 25.66
N ARG A 213 -25.39 1.01 25.25
CA ARG A 213 -25.90 -0.14 26.03
C ARG A 213 -24.91 -1.29 26.10
N SER A 214 -24.19 -1.58 25.02
CA SER A 214 -23.14 -2.62 25.00
C SER A 214 -21.98 -2.24 25.91
N LEU A 215 -21.51 -0.98 25.85
CA LEU A 215 -20.44 -0.48 26.71
C LEU A 215 -20.83 -0.50 28.20
N ALA A 216 -22.07 -0.09 28.53
CA ALA A 216 -22.61 -0.22 29.88
C ALA A 216 -22.60 -1.68 30.37
N LEU A 217 -23.09 -2.62 29.57
CA LEU A 217 -23.15 -4.05 29.94
C LEU A 217 -21.77 -4.69 30.07
N ARG A 218 -20.81 -4.37 29.19
CA ARG A 218 -19.41 -4.81 29.29
C ARG A 218 -18.77 -4.33 30.58
N TRP A 219 -18.76 -3.02 30.80
CA TRP A 219 -18.16 -2.41 31.99
C TRP A 219 -18.77 -2.93 33.29
N LEU A 220 -20.10 -3.07 33.36
CA LEU A 220 -20.77 -3.65 34.53
C LEU A 220 -20.44 -5.12 34.78
N THR A 221 -20.18 -5.90 33.71
CA THR A 221 -19.74 -7.29 33.83
C THR A 221 -18.30 -7.36 34.35
N THR A 222 -17.40 -6.53 33.81
CA THR A 222 -15.99 -6.44 34.24
C THR A 222 -15.86 -5.92 35.68
N ALA A 223 -16.58 -4.85 36.03
CA ALA A 223 -16.63 -4.30 37.40
C ALA A 223 -17.28 -5.29 38.39
N GLY A 224 -18.29 -6.06 37.95
CA GLY A 224 -18.86 -7.16 38.74
C GLY A 224 -17.85 -8.28 39.00
N ALA A 225 -17.03 -8.62 38.01
CA ALA A 225 -15.98 -9.64 38.13
C ALA A 225 -14.83 -9.20 39.05
N THR A 226 -14.35 -7.96 38.94
CA THR A 226 -13.29 -7.43 39.83
C THR A 226 -13.79 -7.28 41.28
N ALA A 227 -15.05 -6.89 41.48
CA ALA A 227 -15.69 -6.90 42.79
C ALA A 227 -15.80 -8.32 43.38
N ALA A 228 -16.17 -9.33 42.57
CA ALA A 228 -16.25 -10.72 43.00
C ALA A 228 -14.87 -11.31 43.35
N LEU A 229 -13.82 -10.97 42.60
CA LEU A 229 -12.43 -11.34 42.89
C LEU A 229 -11.88 -10.67 44.16
N SER A 230 -12.49 -9.57 44.60
CA SER A 230 -12.09 -8.79 45.78
C SER A 230 -12.82 -9.18 47.07
N ALA A 231 -13.73 -10.17 47.04
CA ALA A 231 -14.56 -10.56 48.19
C ALA A 231 -13.83 -11.54 49.16
N PRO A 232 -13.62 -11.19 50.44
CA PRO A 232 -12.84 -12.02 51.35
C PRO A 232 -13.68 -13.07 52.12
N GLY A 233 -13.47 -14.36 51.82
CA GLY A 233 -13.87 -15.47 52.69
C GLY A 233 -14.36 -16.73 51.93
N ALA A 234 -14.10 -17.96 52.39
CA ALA A 234 -13.27 -18.38 53.52
C ALA A 234 -12.78 -19.83 53.36
N LEU A 235 -11.50 -20.08 53.64
CA LEU A 235 -10.96 -21.42 53.91
C LEU A 235 -10.05 -21.36 55.14
N SER A 236 -10.57 -21.77 56.29
CA SER A 236 -9.83 -21.83 57.55
C SER A 236 -9.16 -23.19 57.74
N VAL A 237 -7.83 -23.23 57.68
CA VAL A 237 -7.03 -24.33 58.26
C VAL A 237 -5.97 -23.70 59.16
N SER A 238 -5.90 -24.17 60.41
CA SER A 238 -4.99 -23.66 61.45
C SER A 238 -3.76 -24.54 61.56
N GLY A 239 -2.59 -23.94 61.84
CA GLY A 239 -1.41 -24.66 62.33
C GLY A 239 -0.08 -24.28 61.68
N VAL A 240 0.68 -23.39 62.33
CA VAL A 240 2.12 -23.16 62.09
C VAL A 240 2.76 -23.00 63.48
N PRO A 241 3.72 -23.87 63.86
CA PRO A 241 5.13 -23.46 63.83
C PRO A 241 6.13 -24.60 63.48
N ALA A 242 7.40 -24.36 63.13
CA ALA A 242 8.09 -23.20 62.56
C ALA A 242 9.56 -23.58 62.25
N THR A 243 10.26 -22.75 61.45
CA THR A 243 11.74 -22.67 61.34
C THR A 243 12.50 -23.87 60.70
N PRO A 244 13.74 -23.69 60.20
CA PRO A 244 14.06 -24.19 58.84
C PRO A 244 15.32 -25.06 58.71
N THR A 245 15.45 -25.72 57.55
CA THR A 245 16.72 -26.27 57.03
C THR A 245 16.81 -25.99 55.53
N ALA A 246 17.96 -25.50 55.05
CA ALA A 246 18.22 -25.30 53.62
C ALA A 246 18.68 -26.60 52.94
N ILE A 247 18.62 -26.68 51.59
CA ILE A 247 19.66 -27.31 50.74
C ILE A 247 19.40 -27.06 49.23
N ARG A 248 20.45 -26.54 48.56
CA ARG A 248 20.86 -26.64 47.14
C ARG A 248 19.84 -26.94 46.01
N THR A 249 19.92 -26.09 44.98
CA THR A 249 19.75 -26.43 43.56
C THR A 249 20.67 -27.56 43.07
N PRO A 250 20.27 -28.25 41.99
CA PRO A 250 21.22 -28.67 40.95
C PRO A 250 20.84 -28.10 39.56
N ALA A 251 21.84 -27.97 38.70
CA ALA A 251 21.71 -27.63 37.28
C ALA A 251 21.66 -28.93 36.42
N PRO A 252 21.50 -28.87 35.08
CA PRO A 252 21.12 -30.04 34.27
C PRO A 252 22.27 -31.01 33.98
N ALA A 253 21.93 -32.20 33.50
CA ALA A 253 22.87 -33.19 32.98
C ALA A 253 22.41 -33.71 31.61
N THR A 254 23.33 -33.76 30.65
CA THR A 254 23.22 -34.45 29.37
C THR A 254 23.98 -35.77 29.44
N ASP A 255 23.45 -36.87 28.90
CA ASP A 255 24.30 -37.89 28.26
C ASP A 255 23.52 -38.79 27.27
N THR A 256 24.21 -39.75 26.63
CA THR A 256 24.01 -40.00 25.19
C THR A 256 23.99 -41.49 24.73
N ILE A 257 23.29 -41.76 23.61
CA ILE A 257 23.37 -42.94 22.70
C ILE A 257 22.76 -44.29 23.18
N GLY A 258 21.94 -44.91 22.30
CA GLY A 258 21.53 -46.32 22.38
C GLY A 258 20.76 -46.84 21.16
N THR A 259 21.40 -47.71 20.36
CA THR A 259 20.93 -48.54 19.21
C THR A 259 19.49 -49.12 19.28
N THR A 260 18.80 -49.50 18.18
CA THR A 260 19.24 -50.40 17.07
C THR A 260 18.29 -50.44 15.85
N GLN A 261 18.85 -50.76 14.66
CA GLN A 261 18.28 -51.49 13.49
C GLN A 261 17.08 -50.98 12.65
N ALA A 262 17.24 -51.16 11.34
CA ALA A 262 16.22 -51.16 10.28
C ALA A 262 16.33 -52.48 9.45
N PRO A 263 15.45 -52.72 8.46
CA PRO A 263 15.76 -53.64 7.37
C PRO A 263 15.56 -53.07 5.94
N ASP A 264 16.37 -53.57 5.02
CA ASP A 264 16.56 -53.13 3.62
C ASP A 264 16.71 -54.38 2.71
N ILE A 265 16.43 -54.42 1.41
CA ILE A 265 15.88 -53.45 0.43
C ILE A 265 15.20 -54.24 -0.74
N LEU A 266 14.64 -53.57 -1.76
CA LEU A 266 14.51 -53.95 -3.21
C LEU A 266 13.24 -53.29 -3.80
N SER A 267 13.29 -52.12 -4.47
CA SER A 267 13.80 -51.81 -5.82
C SER A 267 12.87 -52.23 -6.98
N ASP A 268 12.34 -51.24 -7.71
CA ASP A 268 12.35 -51.26 -9.18
C ASP A 268 12.27 -49.85 -9.80
N THR A 269 12.42 -49.72 -11.12
CA THR A 269 13.05 -48.55 -11.76
C THR A 269 12.20 -47.81 -12.80
N PHE A 270 12.22 -46.47 -12.79
CA PHE A 270 11.56 -45.60 -13.79
C PHE A 270 12.48 -45.18 -14.96
N PRO A 271 11.97 -45.13 -16.21
CA PRO A 271 12.60 -44.44 -17.35
C PRO A 271 11.74 -43.32 -17.97
N ALA A 272 12.38 -42.39 -18.70
CA ALA A 272 11.79 -41.33 -19.55
C ALA A 272 12.87 -40.80 -20.54
N PRO A 273 12.62 -39.90 -21.53
CA PRO A 273 11.35 -39.31 -22.02
C PRO A 273 11.19 -39.23 -23.58
N ALA A 274 10.02 -38.72 -24.04
CA ALA A 274 9.80 -37.92 -25.29
C ALA A 274 9.96 -38.57 -26.71
N PRO A 275 9.52 -37.94 -27.84
CA PRO A 275 8.50 -36.87 -28.08
C PRO A 275 7.49 -37.15 -29.26
N GLY A 276 6.45 -36.30 -29.45
CA GLY A 276 5.98 -35.95 -30.81
C GLY A 276 4.47 -35.75 -31.14
N PHE A 277 4.11 -34.51 -31.53
CA PHE A 277 3.05 -34.08 -32.49
C PHE A 277 1.52 -34.33 -32.27
N SER A 278 0.74 -33.51 -32.98
CA SER A 278 -0.74 -33.42 -33.09
C SER A 278 -1.09 -33.05 -34.56
N PRO A 279 -2.34 -32.75 -35.02
CA PRO A 279 -3.67 -32.75 -34.37
C PRO A 279 -4.82 -33.38 -35.23
N ALA A 280 -6.09 -33.31 -34.77
CA ALA A 280 -7.25 -32.70 -35.48
C ALA A 280 -8.66 -33.34 -35.24
N LEU A 281 -9.69 -32.47 -35.35
CA LEU A 281 -11.13 -32.72 -35.61
C LEU A 281 -12.06 -33.29 -34.50
N ALA A 282 -13.34 -32.93 -34.65
CA ALA A 282 -14.50 -33.10 -33.74
C ALA A 282 -15.75 -33.43 -34.61
N PRO A 283 -17.03 -33.37 -34.16
CA PRO A 283 -17.61 -33.17 -32.81
C PRO A 283 -18.77 -34.15 -32.44
N GLY A 284 -19.33 -34.03 -31.22
CA GLY A 284 -20.78 -34.20 -31.00
C GLY A 284 -21.28 -35.07 -29.83
N SER A 285 -22.52 -34.78 -29.43
CA SER A 285 -23.45 -35.52 -28.54
C SER A 285 -23.38 -35.37 -27.00
N ARG A 286 -24.57 -35.09 -26.44
CA ARG A 286 -25.06 -35.07 -25.04
C ARG A 286 -26.62 -35.14 -25.16
N PRO A 287 -27.43 -35.41 -24.12
CA PRO A 287 -27.10 -35.69 -22.72
C PRO A 287 -27.91 -36.88 -22.10
N ALA A 288 -27.93 -36.91 -20.76
CA ALA A 288 -28.89 -37.56 -19.83
C ALA A 288 -28.57 -38.98 -19.31
N PRO A 289 -29.02 -39.35 -18.08
CA PRO A 289 -29.45 -38.54 -16.93
C PRO A 289 -28.65 -38.84 -15.63
N ALA A 290 -29.06 -38.27 -14.49
CA ALA A 290 -28.48 -38.51 -13.17
C ALA A 290 -29.04 -39.78 -12.47
N PRO A 291 -28.34 -40.32 -11.45
CA PRO A 291 -28.86 -41.33 -10.52
C PRO A 291 -29.44 -40.69 -9.22
N ASP A 292 -30.39 -41.38 -8.61
CA ASP A 292 -31.17 -40.91 -7.44
C ASP A 292 -30.46 -41.00 -6.07
N THR A 293 -31.07 -40.33 -5.09
CA THR A 293 -30.73 -40.36 -3.67
C THR A 293 -30.94 -41.74 -3.01
N SER A 294 -29.98 -42.22 -2.22
CA SER A 294 -30.26 -43.20 -1.16
C SER A 294 -29.28 -43.16 0.03
N SER A 295 -29.77 -42.63 1.15
CA SER A 295 -29.50 -43.01 2.56
C SER A 295 -28.20 -43.75 2.92
N ILE A 296 -27.30 -43.07 3.66
CA ILE A 296 -26.28 -43.71 4.52
C ILE A 296 -26.42 -43.19 5.96
N LEU A 297 -26.23 -44.07 6.95
CA LEU A 297 -26.69 -43.90 8.33
C LEU A 297 -25.88 -42.89 9.16
N SER A 298 -26.58 -42.14 10.01
CA SER A 298 -26.00 -41.40 11.14
C SER A 298 -25.52 -42.36 12.25
N PRO A 299 -24.29 -42.22 12.78
CA PRO A 299 -23.85 -42.98 13.95
C PRO A 299 -24.61 -42.56 15.22
N ARG A 300 -25.17 -43.53 15.96
CA ARG A 300 -25.71 -43.29 17.31
C ARG A 300 -24.58 -43.30 18.33
N ILE A 301 -24.37 -42.19 19.03
CA ILE A 301 -23.48 -42.13 20.20
C ILE A 301 -24.25 -42.59 21.44
N GLY A 302 -23.67 -43.54 22.20
CA GLY A 302 -24.22 -44.01 23.48
C GLY A 302 -23.81 -43.12 24.65
N PRO A 303 -24.54 -43.14 25.78
CA PRO A 303 -24.29 -42.23 26.90
C PRO A 303 -23.12 -42.69 27.78
N GLY A 304 -22.16 -41.78 28.05
CA GLY A 304 -21.26 -41.93 29.21
C GLY A 304 -19.84 -41.37 29.05
N ALA A 305 -19.64 -40.10 29.42
CA ALA A 305 -18.40 -39.57 30.04
C ALA A 305 -18.56 -38.07 30.39
N THR A 306 -18.92 -37.74 31.63
CA THR A 306 -18.99 -36.33 32.08
C THR A 306 -17.59 -35.79 32.40
N VAL A 307 -16.87 -35.36 31.37
CA VAL A 307 -15.55 -34.71 31.52
C VAL A 307 -15.76 -33.26 31.97
N THR A 308 -15.66 -33.02 33.28
CA THR A 308 -15.59 -31.66 33.85
C THR A 308 -14.20 -31.07 33.63
N ALA A 309 -13.96 -30.59 32.41
CA ALA A 309 -12.74 -29.85 32.08
C ALA A 309 -12.67 -28.57 32.95
N ARG A 310 -11.61 -28.44 33.76
CA ARG A 310 -11.27 -27.17 34.41
C ARG A 310 -10.49 -26.34 33.41
N THR A 311 -11.10 -25.28 32.89
CA THR A 311 -10.44 -24.33 31.98
C THR A 311 -9.38 -23.54 32.73
N THR A 312 -8.11 -23.96 32.65
CA THR A 312 -6.97 -23.12 33.04
C THR A 312 -6.69 -22.14 31.91
N SER A 313 -7.18 -20.91 32.05
CA SER A 313 -7.17 -19.87 31.02
C SER A 313 -5.78 -19.25 30.79
N ASN A 314 -4.93 -19.95 30.05
CA ASN A 314 -3.70 -19.41 29.44
C ASN A 314 -3.85 -19.18 27.93
N ALA A 315 -5.08 -19.04 27.42
CA ALA A 315 -5.32 -18.59 26.06
C ALA A 315 -5.10 -17.07 25.97
N THR A 316 -4.33 -16.62 24.98
CA THR A 316 -4.25 -15.21 24.60
C THR A 316 -5.67 -14.71 24.27
N PRO A 317 -6.14 -13.54 24.78
CA PRO A 317 -7.55 -13.14 24.63
C PRO A 317 -8.02 -13.03 23.17
N TYR A 318 -7.10 -12.75 22.25
CA TYR A 318 -7.34 -12.70 20.80
C TYR A 318 -7.04 -14.03 20.08
N ALA A 319 -7.11 -15.17 20.76
CA ALA A 319 -6.88 -16.49 20.17
C ALA A 319 -7.92 -16.86 19.10
N THR A 320 -9.19 -16.55 19.37
CA THR A 320 -10.39 -16.96 18.62
C THR A 320 -11.36 -15.78 18.46
N ALA A 321 -12.44 -15.97 17.71
CA ALA A 321 -13.60 -15.07 17.72
C ALA A 321 -14.17 -14.90 19.15
N ARG A 322 -14.85 -13.77 19.41
CA ARG A 322 -15.58 -13.55 20.66
C ARG A 322 -16.90 -14.36 20.62
N PRO A 323 -17.35 -14.99 21.73
CA PRO A 323 -18.60 -15.76 21.73
C PRO A 323 -19.83 -14.95 21.30
N GLU A 324 -19.90 -13.69 21.72
CA GLU A 324 -20.98 -12.74 21.35
C GLU A 324 -21.07 -12.49 19.83
N ASP A 325 -19.91 -12.39 19.16
CA ASP A 325 -19.84 -12.22 17.72
C ASP A 325 -20.26 -13.52 17.01
N LEU A 326 -19.84 -14.68 17.53
CA LEU A 326 -20.23 -15.99 16.99
C LEU A 326 -21.75 -16.24 17.09
N ASP A 327 -22.35 -15.97 18.25
CA ASP A 327 -23.80 -16.08 18.45
C ASP A 327 -24.57 -15.13 17.53
N GLN A 328 -24.08 -13.89 17.35
CA GLN A 328 -24.69 -12.94 16.42
C GLN A 328 -24.53 -13.38 14.95
N ILE A 329 -23.37 -13.90 14.55
CA ILE A 329 -23.15 -14.45 13.20
C ILE A 329 -24.15 -15.58 12.94
N LEU A 330 -24.29 -16.54 13.87
CA LEU A 330 -25.23 -17.65 13.72
C LEU A 330 -26.69 -17.18 13.63
N ALA A 331 -27.07 -16.15 14.40
CA ALA A 331 -28.37 -15.51 14.30
C ALA A 331 -28.58 -14.82 12.94
N ASP A 332 -27.56 -14.16 12.40
CA ASP A 332 -27.62 -13.46 11.12
C ASP A 332 -27.66 -14.42 9.92
N LEU A 333 -26.95 -15.55 9.99
CA LEU A 333 -27.08 -16.63 9.01
C LEU A 333 -28.52 -17.17 8.94
N SER A 334 -29.25 -17.19 10.06
CA SER A 334 -30.67 -17.61 10.12
C SER A 334 -31.67 -16.60 9.48
N LEU A 335 -31.18 -15.44 9.04
CA LEU A 335 -31.99 -14.49 8.27
C LEU A 335 -32.06 -14.88 6.79
N ALA A 336 -31.02 -15.53 6.25
CA ALA A 336 -31.05 -16.07 4.89
C ALA A 336 -32.14 -17.15 4.75
N ASP A 337 -32.32 -17.97 5.78
CA ASP A 337 -33.35 -19.01 5.89
C ASP A 337 -34.80 -18.46 5.83
N ARG A 338 -34.98 -17.12 5.80
CA ARG A 338 -36.28 -16.42 5.66
C ARG A 338 -36.52 -15.83 4.27
N LEU A 339 -35.51 -15.81 3.39
CA LEU A 339 -35.64 -15.31 2.03
C LEU A 339 -36.65 -16.18 1.24
N PRO A 340 -37.49 -15.60 0.37
CA PRO A 340 -38.46 -16.36 -0.40
C PRO A 340 -37.77 -17.31 -1.39
N TRP A 341 -38.41 -18.45 -1.65
CA TRP A 341 -37.96 -19.38 -2.69
C TRP A 341 -38.16 -18.79 -4.08
N THR A 342 -37.14 -18.91 -4.93
CA THR A 342 -37.09 -18.28 -6.25
C THR A 342 -36.85 -19.29 -7.37
N GLY A 343 -37.28 -18.94 -8.58
CA GLY A 343 -36.84 -19.60 -9.81
C GLY A 343 -35.56 -18.96 -10.34
N SER A 344 -34.92 -19.59 -11.31
CA SER A 344 -33.76 -19.00 -11.99
C SER A 344 -34.16 -17.73 -12.78
N PRO A 345 -33.29 -16.70 -12.83
CA PRO A 345 -33.44 -15.56 -13.73
C PRO A 345 -33.33 -16.01 -15.20
N GLU A 346 -33.78 -15.16 -16.13
CA GLU A 346 -33.53 -15.38 -17.56
C GLU A 346 -32.03 -15.13 -17.85
N PRO A 347 -31.31 -16.04 -18.54
CA PRO A 347 -29.87 -15.92 -18.78
C PRO A 347 -29.59 -14.95 -19.94
N LEU A 348 -29.81 -13.65 -19.69
CA LEU A 348 -29.58 -12.55 -20.64
C LEU A 348 -28.64 -11.49 -20.05
N PRO A 349 -27.73 -10.90 -20.85
CA PRO A 349 -26.90 -9.77 -20.40
C PRO A 349 -27.77 -8.63 -19.85
N PRO A 350 -27.51 -8.14 -18.63
CA PRO A 350 -28.42 -7.25 -17.91
C PRO A 350 -28.44 -5.86 -18.54
N ARG A 351 -29.63 -5.26 -18.62
CA ARG A 351 -29.87 -3.93 -19.20
C ARG A 351 -30.15 -2.86 -18.14
N ARG A 352 -30.52 -3.27 -16.92
CA ARG A 352 -30.85 -2.43 -15.77
C ARG A 352 -30.21 -3.03 -14.51
N ILE A 353 -29.13 -2.41 -14.04
CA ILE A 353 -28.31 -2.91 -12.94
C ILE A 353 -28.45 -1.99 -11.73
N LEU A 354 -28.68 -2.53 -10.53
CA LEU A 354 -28.47 -1.78 -9.28
C LEU A 354 -27.02 -1.97 -8.82
N LEU A 355 -26.29 -0.87 -8.64
CA LEU A 355 -24.92 -0.86 -8.13
C LEU A 355 -24.88 -0.13 -6.78
N THR A 356 -24.56 -0.86 -5.70
CA THR A 356 -24.22 -0.22 -4.42
C THR A 356 -22.73 0.11 -4.36
N GLY A 357 -22.34 1.09 -3.54
CA GLY A 357 -20.91 1.39 -3.31
C GLY A 357 -20.22 2.12 -4.46
N ALA A 358 -20.98 2.69 -5.41
CA ALA A 358 -20.47 3.43 -6.57
C ALA A 358 -19.60 4.65 -6.23
N THR A 359 -19.62 5.14 -4.98
CA THR A 359 -18.75 6.21 -4.47
C THR A 359 -17.48 5.71 -3.78
N GLY A 360 -17.27 4.40 -3.69
CA GLY A 360 -16.04 3.79 -3.17
C GLY A 360 -15.06 3.48 -4.29
N PHE A 361 -13.81 3.15 -3.95
CA PHE A 361 -12.72 2.96 -4.93
C PHE A 361 -13.06 1.92 -6.01
N LEU A 362 -13.24 0.64 -5.65
CA LEU A 362 -13.60 -0.40 -6.62
C LEU A 362 -14.95 -0.11 -7.33
N GLY A 363 -15.96 0.35 -6.60
CA GLY A 363 -17.29 0.65 -7.16
C GLY A 363 -17.26 1.76 -8.22
N SER A 364 -16.40 2.76 -8.05
CA SER A 364 -16.18 3.85 -9.01
C SER A 364 -15.56 3.33 -10.33
N HIS A 365 -14.60 2.41 -10.22
CA HIS A 365 -14.00 1.76 -11.40
C HIS A 365 -14.96 0.77 -12.07
N LEU A 366 -15.69 -0.04 -11.28
CA LEU A 366 -16.67 -1.00 -11.77
C LEU A 366 -17.84 -0.33 -12.49
N LEU A 367 -18.34 0.81 -11.98
CA LEU A 367 -19.35 1.62 -12.68
C LEU A 367 -18.92 1.95 -14.12
N LEU A 368 -17.67 2.38 -14.31
CA LEU A 368 -17.19 2.72 -15.65
C LEU A 368 -16.91 1.51 -16.54
N ASP A 369 -16.44 0.40 -15.99
CA ASP A 369 -16.24 -0.82 -16.79
C ASP A 369 -17.57 -1.50 -17.17
N LEU A 370 -18.58 -1.49 -16.29
CA LEU A 370 -19.96 -1.88 -16.66
C LEU A 370 -20.49 -1.00 -17.80
N LEU A 371 -20.29 0.32 -17.75
CA LEU A 371 -20.73 1.24 -18.80
C LEU A 371 -19.94 1.09 -20.12
N ARG A 372 -18.69 0.63 -20.07
CA ARG A 372 -17.84 0.37 -21.25
C ARG A 372 -18.13 -0.97 -21.93
N HIS A 373 -18.52 -1.98 -21.15
CA HIS A 373 -18.60 -3.38 -21.58
C HIS A 373 -20.04 -3.92 -21.67
N SER A 374 -21.04 -3.07 -21.45
CA SER A 374 -22.47 -3.37 -21.68
C SER A 374 -23.21 -2.16 -22.24
N ASP A 375 -24.46 -2.36 -22.65
CA ASP A 375 -25.44 -1.29 -22.91
C ASP A 375 -26.35 -0.99 -21.69
N ALA A 376 -26.00 -1.48 -20.50
CA ALA A 376 -26.82 -1.33 -19.30
C ALA A 376 -27.00 0.13 -18.83
N HIS A 377 -28.18 0.42 -18.29
CA HIS A 377 -28.43 1.58 -17.44
C HIS A 377 -28.17 1.20 -15.97
N VAL A 378 -27.39 2.00 -15.26
CA VAL A 378 -26.95 1.69 -13.89
C VAL A 378 -27.65 2.60 -12.88
N HIS A 379 -28.37 2.00 -11.95
CA HIS A 379 -28.93 2.67 -10.78
C HIS A 379 -27.87 2.65 -9.67
N CYS A 380 -27.34 3.81 -9.27
CA CYS A 380 -26.31 3.90 -8.24
C CYS A 380 -26.91 4.29 -6.90
N LEU A 381 -26.89 3.38 -5.91
CA LEU A 381 -27.31 3.68 -4.54
C LEU A 381 -26.23 4.51 -3.82
N VAL A 382 -26.57 5.71 -3.37
CA VAL A 382 -25.63 6.68 -2.79
C VAL A 382 -26.22 7.33 -1.53
N ARG A 383 -25.45 7.33 -0.43
CA ARG A 383 -25.85 7.98 0.82
C ARG A 383 -25.81 9.51 0.68
N ALA A 384 -26.97 10.15 0.66
CA ALA A 384 -27.17 11.59 0.67
C ALA A 384 -28.57 11.93 1.21
N ALA A 385 -28.89 13.22 1.37
CA ALA A 385 -30.23 13.69 1.76
C ALA A 385 -31.25 13.59 0.61
N ASP A 386 -30.80 13.81 -0.63
CA ASP A 386 -31.62 13.94 -1.84
C ASP A 386 -30.81 13.53 -3.09
N GLU A 387 -31.48 13.51 -4.25
CA GLU A 387 -30.90 13.09 -5.55
C GLU A 387 -29.82 14.06 -6.07
N GLU A 388 -29.91 15.36 -5.78
CA GLU A 388 -28.92 16.35 -6.22
C GLU A 388 -27.62 16.19 -5.44
N ALA A 389 -27.70 16.11 -4.10
CA ALA A 389 -26.59 15.81 -3.22
C ALA A 389 -25.98 14.42 -3.51
N ALA A 390 -26.80 13.42 -3.84
CA ALA A 390 -26.32 12.10 -4.27
C ALA A 390 -25.54 12.17 -5.59
N THR A 391 -26.05 12.92 -6.56
CA THR A 391 -25.45 13.10 -7.89
C THR A 391 -24.15 13.92 -7.83
N ALA A 392 -24.10 14.93 -6.95
CA ALA A 392 -22.88 15.66 -6.64
C ALA A 392 -21.82 14.75 -6.04
N ARG A 393 -22.17 14.00 -4.98
CA ARG A 393 -21.28 13.07 -4.27
C ARG A 393 -20.69 11.99 -5.20
N LEU A 394 -21.49 11.41 -6.08
CA LEU A 394 -20.98 10.45 -7.08
C LEU A 394 -20.04 11.11 -8.09
N GLY A 395 -20.39 12.32 -8.54
CA GLY A 395 -19.54 13.11 -9.42
C GLY A 395 -18.22 13.56 -8.80
N GLU A 396 -18.15 13.68 -7.48
CA GLU A 396 -16.93 14.00 -6.74
C GLU A 396 -16.06 12.77 -6.48
N ALA A 397 -16.67 11.64 -6.08
CA ALA A 397 -15.96 10.36 -5.91
C ALA A 397 -15.29 9.90 -7.22
N LEU A 398 -15.97 10.03 -8.36
CA LEU A 398 -15.35 9.74 -9.66
C LEU A 398 -14.16 10.68 -9.95
N LYS A 399 -14.29 11.99 -9.70
CA LYS A 399 -13.19 12.95 -9.91
C LYS A 399 -11.98 12.66 -9.00
N SER A 400 -12.18 12.33 -7.73
CA SER A 400 -11.08 12.07 -6.79
C SER A 400 -10.28 10.82 -7.20
N HIS A 401 -10.95 9.78 -7.69
CA HIS A 401 -10.32 8.61 -8.32
C HIS A 401 -9.83 8.86 -9.76
N ARG A 402 -9.79 10.13 -10.22
CA ARG A 402 -9.34 10.56 -11.56
C ARG A 402 -10.13 9.94 -12.72
N LEU A 403 -11.42 9.67 -12.49
CA LEU A 403 -12.35 9.10 -13.45
C LEU A 403 -13.29 10.17 -14.05
N PRO A 404 -13.72 10.02 -15.31
CA PRO A 404 -14.62 10.98 -15.96
C PRO A 404 -16.03 10.98 -15.35
N TRP A 405 -16.65 12.17 -15.28
CA TRP A 405 -18.08 12.36 -14.95
C TRP A 405 -18.79 13.19 -16.04
N SER A 406 -18.70 12.68 -17.28
CA SER A 406 -19.21 13.31 -18.49
C SER A 406 -20.74 13.27 -18.61
N SER A 407 -21.29 14.08 -19.51
CA SER A 407 -22.71 14.06 -19.88
C SER A 407 -23.16 12.76 -20.57
N GLU A 408 -22.22 11.95 -21.06
CA GLU A 408 -22.47 10.62 -21.63
C GLU A 408 -22.73 9.60 -20.52
N ILE A 409 -21.84 9.56 -19.52
CA ILE A 409 -21.97 8.69 -18.34
C ILE A 409 -23.28 9.00 -17.61
N ARG A 410 -23.61 10.30 -17.40
CA ARG A 410 -24.86 10.72 -16.76
C ARG A 410 -26.14 10.35 -17.52
N ARG A 411 -26.07 9.98 -18.81
CA ARG A 411 -27.24 9.49 -19.57
C ARG A 411 -27.56 8.03 -19.31
N ARG A 412 -26.60 7.25 -18.80
CA ARG A 412 -26.72 5.82 -18.48
C ARG A 412 -26.65 5.53 -16.97
N VAL A 413 -26.76 6.56 -16.14
CA VAL A 413 -26.72 6.46 -14.67
C VAL A 413 -27.89 7.22 -14.07
N THR A 414 -28.66 6.55 -13.22
CA THR A 414 -29.61 7.18 -12.29
C THR A 414 -29.04 7.06 -10.89
N VAL A 415 -28.94 8.17 -10.15
CA VAL A 415 -28.45 8.14 -8.77
C VAL A 415 -29.64 8.08 -7.82
N LEU A 416 -29.59 7.19 -6.83
CA LEU A 416 -30.66 6.97 -5.87
C LEU A 416 -30.17 7.37 -4.47
N PRO A 417 -30.77 8.39 -3.83
CA PRO A 417 -30.48 8.70 -2.43
C PRO A 417 -30.97 7.56 -1.54
N GLY A 418 -30.06 6.87 -0.86
CA GLY A 418 -30.38 5.72 -0.02
C GLY A 418 -29.18 5.20 0.78
N ASP A 419 -29.47 4.35 1.76
CA ASP A 419 -28.48 3.80 2.69
C ASP A 419 -28.69 2.30 2.86
N ILE A 420 -27.69 1.51 2.48
CA ILE A 420 -27.69 0.04 2.56
C ILE A 420 -27.89 -0.47 4.00
N ARG A 421 -27.65 0.37 5.01
CA ARG A 421 -27.88 0.05 6.44
C ARG A 421 -29.35 0.12 6.86
N ARG A 422 -30.25 0.65 6.01
CA ARG A 422 -31.68 0.83 6.32
C ARG A 422 -32.55 -0.23 5.61
N PRO A 423 -33.72 -0.61 6.19
CA PRO A 423 -34.74 -1.41 5.50
C PRO A 423 -35.08 -0.81 4.12
N HIS A 424 -35.38 -1.67 3.15
CA HIS A 424 -35.59 -1.30 1.74
C HIS A 424 -34.49 -0.37 1.17
N LEU A 425 -33.24 -0.50 1.65
CA LEU A 425 -32.08 0.35 1.31
C LEU A 425 -32.31 1.85 1.62
N GLY A 426 -33.24 2.16 2.53
CA GLY A 426 -33.66 3.53 2.85
C GLY A 426 -34.46 4.23 1.76
N LEU A 427 -34.93 3.49 0.75
CA LEU A 427 -35.78 3.98 -0.33
C LEU A 427 -37.26 3.99 0.11
N SER A 428 -38.08 4.81 -0.53
CA SER A 428 -39.55 4.73 -0.39
C SER A 428 -40.09 3.47 -1.07
N ASP A 429 -41.17 2.90 -0.53
CA ASP A 429 -41.76 1.64 -1.03
C ASP A 429 -42.13 1.70 -2.52
N ASP A 430 -42.55 2.84 -3.08
CA ASP A 430 -42.81 3.00 -4.52
C ASP A 430 -41.54 2.77 -5.36
N VAL A 431 -40.39 3.26 -4.91
CA VAL A 431 -39.09 3.12 -5.59
C VAL A 431 -38.55 1.70 -5.40
N TRP A 432 -38.69 1.13 -4.20
CA TRP A 432 -38.35 -0.26 -3.92
C TRP A 432 -39.14 -1.23 -4.80
N ASN A 433 -40.48 -1.11 -4.83
CA ASN A 433 -41.34 -1.93 -5.65
C ASN A 433 -41.07 -1.76 -7.15
N LYS A 434 -40.77 -0.52 -7.61
CA LYS A 434 -40.36 -0.27 -8.99
C LYS A 434 -39.06 -1.01 -9.32
N LEU A 435 -38.02 -0.89 -8.48
CA LEU A 435 -36.74 -1.57 -8.69
C LEU A 435 -36.89 -3.11 -8.64
N ALA A 436 -37.73 -3.63 -7.76
CA ALA A 436 -38.03 -5.06 -7.67
C ALA A 436 -38.64 -5.64 -8.96
N HIS A 437 -39.35 -4.83 -9.76
CA HIS A 437 -39.96 -5.25 -11.03
C HIS A 437 -39.18 -4.80 -12.29
N GLU A 438 -38.34 -3.75 -12.19
CA GLU A 438 -37.60 -3.20 -13.33
C GLU A 438 -36.12 -3.58 -13.38
N LEU A 439 -35.48 -4.07 -12.32
CA LEU A 439 -34.06 -4.46 -12.36
C LEU A 439 -33.86 -5.85 -12.97
N ASP A 440 -32.82 -5.98 -13.81
CA ASP A 440 -32.38 -7.26 -14.36
C ASP A 440 -31.28 -7.92 -13.50
N SER A 441 -30.52 -7.13 -12.73
CA SER A 441 -29.36 -7.60 -11.94
C SER A 441 -29.07 -6.67 -10.75
N VAL A 442 -28.54 -7.25 -9.65
CA VAL A 442 -28.15 -6.53 -8.43
C VAL A 442 -26.67 -6.76 -8.14
N VAL A 443 -25.89 -5.69 -7.96
CA VAL A 443 -24.44 -5.71 -7.73
C VAL A 443 -24.11 -5.04 -6.40
N GLY A 444 -23.72 -5.87 -5.42
CA GLY A 444 -23.33 -5.45 -4.08
C GLY A 444 -21.83 -5.19 -3.95
N VAL A 445 -21.40 -3.92 -3.99
CA VAL A 445 -20.01 -3.49 -3.72
C VAL A 445 -19.89 -2.70 -2.42
N ALA A 446 -21.00 -2.15 -1.89
CA ALA A 446 -20.95 -1.41 -0.63
C ALA A 446 -20.60 -2.32 0.54
N ALA A 447 -19.50 -1.98 1.23
CA ALA A 447 -19.13 -2.50 2.52
C ALA A 447 -18.48 -1.37 3.34
N ALA A 448 -18.62 -1.43 4.66
CA ALA A 448 -17.73 -0.75 5.58
C ALA A 448 -16.44 -1.57 5.68
N VAL A 449 -15.30 -0.96 5.34
CA VAL A 449 -13.97 -1.56 5.41
C VAL A 449 -13.20 -0.82 6.50
N ASP A 450 -13.05 -1.48 7.65
CA ASP A 450 -12.31 -0.99 8.81
C ASP A 450 -11.79 -2.23 9.55
N PHE A 451 -10.47 -2.31 9.78
CA PHE A 451 -9.83 -3.48 10.39
C PHE A 451 -9.73 -3.37 11.93
N LEU A 452 -10.10 -2.22 12.50
CA LEU A 452 -10.18 -2.01 13.94
C LEU A 452 -11.59 -2.34 14.46
N ARG A 453 -12.63 -1.99 13.69
CA ARG A 453 -14.04 -2.21 14.09
C ARG A 453 -14.41 -3.70 14.14
N GLY A 454 -15.15 -4.08 15.18
CA GLY A 454 -15.66 -5.44 15.39
C GLY A 454 -16.88 -5.79 14.55
N TYR A 455 -17.38 -7.03 14.71
CA TYR A 455 -18.48 -7.56 13.92
C TYR A 455 -19.73 -6.69 14.04
N GLN A 456 -20.19 -6.42 15.26
CA GLN A 456 -21.43 -5.71 15.55
C GLN A 456 -21.50 -4.34 14.84
N SER A 457 -20.41 -3.58 14.90
CA SER A 457 -20.27 -2.25 14.28
C SER A 457 -20.30 -2.30 12.73
N LEU A 458 -19.82 -3.39 12.12
CA LEU A 458 -19.76 -3.56 10.66
C LEU A 458 -20.98 -4.30 10.07
N ARG A 459 -21.63 -5.12 10.89
CA ARG A 459 -22.75 -6.03 10.58
C ARG A 459 -23.85 -5.39 9.73
N GLN A 460 -24.28 -4.18 10.10
CA GLN A 460 -25.44 -3.55 9.47
C GLN A 460 -25.16 -3.15 8.01
N SER A 461 -23.93 -2.72 7.69
CA SER A 461 -23.56 -2.42 6.30
C SER A 461 -23.13 -3.67 5.51
N ASN A 462 -22.48 -4.63 6.15
CA ASN A 462 -21.80 -5.72 5.45
C ASN A 462 -22.66 -6.98 5.30
N VAL A 463 -23.46 -7.31 6.33
CA VAL A 463 -24.23 -8.57 6.41
C VAL A 463 -25.71 -8.30 6.16
N ILE A 464 -26.33 -7.41 6.94
CA ILE A 464 -27.76 -7.07 6.79
C ILE A 464 -28.01 -6.33 5.48
N GLY A 465 -27.09 -5.44 5.09
CA GLY A 465 -27.07 -4.81 3.78
C GLY A 465 -27.01 -5.80 2.61
N ALA A 466 -26.21 -6.87 2.73
CA ALA A 466 -26.13 -7.92 1.72
C ALA A 466 -27.42 -8.76 1.64
N LEU A 467 -28.02 -9.09 2.78
CA LEU A 467 -29.32 -9.77 2.88
C LEU A 467 -30.46 -8.93 2.28
N THR A 468 -30.47 -7.62 2.50
CA THR A 468 -31.46 -6.70 1.89
C THR A 468 -31.31 -6.64 0.36
N LEU A 469 -30.10 -6.80 -0.17
CA LEU A 469 -29.89 -6.94 -1.62
C LEU A 469 -30.36 -8.30 -2.16
N ALA A 470 -30.25 -9.38 -1.37
CA ALA A 470 -30.84 -10.68 -1.70
C ALA A 470 -32.37 -10.65 -1.69
N GLU A 471 -32.97 -9.96 -0.72
CA GLU A 471 -34.42 -9.69 -0.67
C GLU A 471 -34.91 -8.96 -1.93
N LEU A 472 -34.20 -7.92 -2.38
CA LEU A 472 -34.53 -7.21 -3.62
C LEU A 472 -34.33 -8.08 -4.89
N ALA A 473 -33.28 -8.91 -4.91
CA ALA A 473 -33.02 -9.84 -6.01
C ALA A 473 -34.09 -10.95 -6.09
N ALA A 474 -34.65 -11.35 -4.96
CA ALA A 474 -35.69 -12.37 -4.84
C ALA A 474 -37.14 -11.83 -4.93
N THR A 475 -37.36 -10.52 -4.75
CA THR A 475 -38.68 -9.87 -4.84
C THR A 475 -39.05 -9.55 -6.30
N GLY A 476 -40.25 -9.95 -6.74
CA GLY A 476 -40.70 -9.77 -8.11
C GLY A 476 -40.14 -10.85 -9.05
N PRO A 477 -39.76 -10.51 -10.30
CA PRO A 477 -38.94 -11.40 -11.13
C PRO A 477 -37.59 -11.72 -10.44
N PRO A 478 -37.10 -12.96 -10.49
CA PRO A 478 -35.81 -13.32 -9.91
C PRO A 478 -34.66 -12.68 -10.68
N LYS A 479 -33.61 -12.27 -9.97
CA LYS A 479 -32.43 -11.55 -10.50
C LYS A 479 -31.15 -12.20 -9.98
N PRO A 480 -30.06 -12.25 -10.75
CA PRO A 480 -28.75 -12.56 -10.21
C PRO A 480 -28.30 -11.49 -9.20
N LEU A 481 -27.71 -11.93 -8.09
CA LEU A 481 -27.05 -11.09 -7.10
C LEU A 481 -25.53 -11.30 -7.18
N HIS A 482 -24.81 -10.29 -7.62
CA HIS A 482 -23.35 -10.30 -7.71
C HIS A 482 -22.77 -9.64 -6.45
N HIS A 483 -22.21 -10.42 -5.53
CA HIS A 483 -21.62 -9.93 -4.29
C HIS A 483 -20.11 -9.81 -4.41
N ILE A 484 -19.59 -8.59 -4.25
CA ILE A 484 -18.15 -8.40 -4.03
C ILE A 484 -17.85 -8.77 -2.58
N SER A 485 -17.37 -9.99 -2.39
CA SER A 485 -16.81 -10.56 -1.16
C SER A 485 -15.38 -9.99 -0.93
N SER A 486 -14.45 -10.81 -0.43
CA SER A 486 -13.03 -10.53 -0.22
C SER A 486 -12.30 -11.86 -0.04
N ILE A 487 -11.01 -11.97 -0.37
CA ILE A 487 -10.21 -13.15 0.01
C ILE A 487 -10.13 -13.33 1.55
N ALA A 488 -10.48 -12.29 2.31
CA ALA A 488 -10.60 -12.30 3.77
C ALA A 488 -11.55 -13.38 4.35
N VAL A 489 -12.43 -13.97 3.55
CA VAL A 489 -13.22 -15.16 3.94
C VAL A 489 -12.35 -16.39 4.24
N PHE A 490 -11.05 -16.32 3.93
CA PHE A 490 -10.02 -17.31 4.19
C PHE A 490 -8.95 -16.86 5.21
N ASN A 491 -9.13 -15.73 5.94
CA ASN A 491 -8.12 -15.18 6.86
C ASN A 491 -7.93 -15.96 8.18
N GLU A 492 -7.89 -17.29 8.11
CA GLU A 492 -7.50 -18.17 9.21
C GLU A 492 -5.98 -18.38 9.20
N VAL A 493 -5.33 -18.13 10.35
CA VAL A 493 -3.89 -18.38 10.51
C VAL A 493 -3.61 -19.89 10.37
N GLY A 494 -2.92 -20.26 9.30
CA GLY A 494 -2.58 -21.66 9.00
C GLY A 494 -3.56 -22.36 8.05
N ILE A 495 -4.44 -21.64 7.35
CA ILE A 495 -5.31 -22.23 6.32
C ILE A 495 -4.48 -22.89 5.19
N ALA A 496 -4.93 -24.07 4.74
CA ALA A 496 -4.15 -24.91 3.82
C ALA A 496 -4.19 -24.44 2.36
N SER A 497 -5.31 -23.86 1.92
CA SER A 497 -5.54 -23.43 0.53
C SER A 497 -6.57 -22.29 0.47
N MET A 498 -6.67 -21.64 -0.69
CA MET A 498 -7.50 -20.45 -0.94
C MET A 498 -8.06 -20.51 -2.37
N GLY A 499 -8.62 -21.65 -2.77
CA GLY A 499 -9.25 -21.84 -4.07
C GLY A 499 -10.66 -21.26 -4.18
N GLU A 500 -11.25 -21.31 -5.37
CA GLU A 500 -12.57 -20.73 -5.62
C GLU A 500 -13.69 -21.55 -4.97
N ASP A 501 -13.61 -22.87 -5.06
CA ASP A 501 -14.55 -23.83 -4.46
C ASP A 501 -14.08 -24.41 -3.11
N ASP A 502 -12.98 -23.89 -2.56
CA ASP A 502 -12.43 -24.35 -1.28
C ASP A 502 -13.34 -24.00 -0.08
N PRO A 503 -13.29 -24.79 1.01
CA PRO A 503 -13.98 -24.44 2.24
C PRO A 503 -13.45 -23.12 2.82
N LEU A 504 -14.37 -22.27 3.24
CA LEU A 504 -14.05 -21.01 3.93
C LEU A 504 -13.38 -21.27 5.29
N ALA A 505 -12.73 -20.24 5.83
CA ALA A 505 -12.16 -20.26 7.18
C ALA A 505 -13.18 -20.72 8.25
N HIS A 506 -12.69 -21.32 9.33
CA HIS A 506 -13.53 -21.61 10.49
C HIS A 506 -13.87 -20.29 11.20
N VAL A 507 -15.16 -20.02 11.40
CA VAL A 507 -15.64 -18.74 11.96
C VAL A 507 -15.11 -18.45 13.37
N ASP A 508 -14.86 -19.48 14.19
CA ASP A 508 -14.24 -19.38 15.51
C ASP A 508 -12.77 -18.92 15.45
N ARG A 509 -12.13 -18.93 14.28
CA ARG A 509 -10.72 -18.56 14.07
C ARG A 509 -10.56 -17.20 13.39
N LEU A 510 -11.63 -16.62 12.85
CA LEU A 510 -11.65 -15.25 12.35
C LEU A 510 -11.81 -14.29 13.53
N VAL A 511 -10.79 -13.43 13.76
CA VAL A 511 -10.75 -12.52 14.93
C VAL A 511 -11.11 -11.08 14.56
N ALA A 512 -10.81 -10.65 13.33
CA ALA A 512 -11.11 -9.28 12.86
C ALA A 512 -12.56 -9.15 12.38
N GLY A 513 -13.25 -8.07 12.80
CA GLY A 513 -14.67 -7.84 12.49
C GLY A 513 -14.97 -7.68 11.00
N TYR A 514 -14.03 -7.14 10.23
CA TYR A 514 -14.16 -7.10 8.76
C TYR A 514 -14.21 -8.52 8.17
N ASP A 515 -13.24 -9.37 8.51
CA ASP A 515 -13.13 -10.73 7.97
C ASP A 515 -14.36 -11.56 8.37
N GLN A 516 -14.78 -11.46 9.63
CA GLN A 516 -16.02 -12.07 10.15
C GLN A 516 -17.27 -11.59 9.40
N THR A 517 -17.42 -10.29 9.12
CA THR A 517 -18.60 -9.78 8.39
C THR A 517 -18.58 -10.14 6.90
N LYS A 518 -17.42 -10.21 6.25
CA LYS A 518 -17.31 -10.70 4.86
C LYS A 518 -17.64 -12.20 4.78
N TRP A 519 -17.14 -12.99 5.73
CA TRP A 519 -17.47 -14.42 5.86
C TRP A 519 -18.98 -14.63 6.10
N ALA A 520 -19.57 -13.93 7.07
CA ALA A 520 -20.98 -14.07 7.41
C ALA A 520 -21.89 -13.65 6.25
N ALA A 521 -21.55 -12.57 5.53
CA ALA A 521 -22.27 -12.17 4.33
C ALA A 521 -22.18 -13.23 3.22
N GLU A 522 -20.99 -13.76 2.92
CA GLU A 522 -20.84 -14.79 1.88
C GLU A 522 -21.58 -16.09 2.25
N VAL A 523 -21.50 -16.54 3.51
CA VAL A 523 -22.20 -17.75 3.98
C VAL A 523 -23.72 -17.56 4.01
N ALA A 524 -24.22 -16.40 4.42
CA ALA A 524 -25.65 -16.10 4.35
C ALA A 524 -26.16 -16.09 2.90
N LEU A 525 -25.40 -15.49 1.97
CA LEU A 525 -25.76 -15.50 0.56
C LEU A 525 -25.57 -16.88 -0.11
N ARG A 526 -24.67 -17.74 0.39
CA ARG A 526 -24.62 -19.16 -0.02
C ARG A 526 -25.91 -19.89 0.32
N ARG A 527 -26.48 -19.69 1.52
CA ARG A 527 -27.80 -20.25 1.87
C ARG A 527 -28.93 -19.71 0.99
N ALA A 528 -28.83 -18.47 0.53
CA ALA A 528 -29.78 -17.94 -0.45
C ALA A 528 -29.75 -18.70 -1.79
N ARG A 529 -28.60 -19.29 -2.20
CA ARG A 529 -28.53 -20.21 -3.35
C ARG A 529 -29.36 -21.47 -3.14
N ASP A 530 -29.43 -22.00 -1.91
CA ASP A 530 -30.25 -23.17 -1.59
C ASP A 530 -31.76 -22.88 -1.74
N HIS A 531 -32.17 -21.61 -1.62
CA HIS A 531 -33.53 -21.12 -1.91
C HIS A 531 -33.76 -20.75 -3.40
N GLY A 532 -32.82 -21.11 -4.29
CA GLY A 532 -32.89 -20.91 -5.73
C GLY A 532 -32.31 -19.57 -6.25
N LEU A 533 -31.86 -18.67 -5.36
CA LEU A 533 -31.36 -17.36 -5.78
C LEU A 533 -29.96 -17.50 -6.41
N ILE A 534 -29.80 -17.02 -7.64
CA ILE A 534 -28.50 -17.02 -8.32
C ILE A 534 -27.60 -15.95 -7.70
N VAL A 535 -26.78 -16.34 -6.73
CA VAL A 535 -25.72 -15.50 -6.16
C VAL A 535 -24.40 -15.82 -6.85
N THR A 536 -23.65 -14.79 -7.28
CA THR A 536 -22.28 -14.91 -7.76
C THR A 536 -21.34 -14.17 -6.79
N ALA A 537 -20.38 -14.87 -6.19
CA ALA A 537 -19.43 -14.26 -5.25
C ALA A 537 -18.10 -13.95 -5.97
N MET A 538 -17.60 -12.73 -5.80
CA MET A 538 -16.29 -12.32 -6.31
C MET A 538 -15.42 -11.86 -5.15
N ARG A 539 -14.23 -12.43 -4.99
CA ARG A 539 -13.33 -12.21 -3.85
C ARG A 539 -12.05 -11.50 -4.31
N PRO A 540 -12.00 -10.15 -4.30
CA PRO A 540 -10.75 -9.43 -4.48
C PRO A 540 -9.72 -9.79 -3.41
N GLY A 541 -8.44 -9.80 -3.81
CA GLY A 541 -7.33 -9.65 -2.87
C GLY A 541 -7.10 -8.19 -2.48
N GLY A 542 -5.86 -7.84 -2.10
CA GLY A 542 -5.47 -6.43 -1.94
C GLY A 542 -5.64 -5.66 -3.25
N ILE A 543 -6.40 -4.57 -3.24
CA ILE A 543 -6.77 -3.82 -4.46
C ILE A 543 -5.75 -2.71 -4.72
N GLY A 544 -4.81 -2.99 -5.61
CA GLY A 544 -3.77 -2.06 -6.03
C GLY A 544 -4.30 -0.86 -6.84
N GLY A 545 -3.49 0.19 -6.92
CA GLY A 545 -3.77 1.37 -7.72
C GLY A 545 -3.89 1.08 -9.23
N HIS A 546 -4.63 1.94 -9.94
CA HIS A 546 -4.89 1.82 -11.36
C HIS A 546 -3.59 2.00 -12.17
N THR A 547 -3.20 0.94 -12.92
CA THR A 547 -1.94 0.83 -13.68
C THR A 547 -1.63 2.01 -14.61
N ARG A 548 -2.65 2.72 -15.10
CA ARG A 548 -2.50 3.82 -16.06
C ARG A 548 -2.54 5.22 -15.43
N THR A 549 -3.28 5.42 -14.34
CA THR A 549 -3.55 6.75 -13.76
C THR A 549 -2.91 7.00 -12.41
N GLY A 550 -2.45 5.95 -11.72
CA GLY A 550 -1.95 6.00 -10.34
C GLY A 550 -3.04 6.26 -9.29
N ALA A 551 -4.31 6.23 -9.69
CA ALA A 551 -5.43 6.37 -8.76
C ALA A 551 -5.46 5.16 -7.80
N HIS A 552 -5.46 5.45 -6.51
CA HIS A 552 -5.43 4.46 -5.43
C HIS A 552 -6.32 4.95 -4.29
N ASN A 553 -6.60 4.08 -3.32
CA ASN A 553 -7.19 4.48 -2.04
C ASN A 553 -6.06 4.72 -1.02
N PRO A 554 -5.81 5.96 -0.54
CA PRO A 554 -4.76 6.22 0.45
C PRO A 554 -5.08 5.62 1.83
N GLN A 555 -6.36 5.36 2.13
CA GLN A 555 -6.81 4.72 3.38
C GLN A 555 -6.83 3.18 3.29
N ASP A 556 -6.29 2.58 2.23
CA ASP A 556 -6.17 1.13 2.11
C ASP A 556 -4.92 0.60 2.83
N LEU A 557 -5.03 -0.53 3.52
CA LEU A 557 -3.90 -1.15 4.21
C LEU A 557 -2.75 -1.52 3.26
N SER A 558 -3.06 -1.95 2.03
CA SER A 558 -2.06 -2.22 1.00
C SER A 558 -1.30 -0.95 0.61
N SER A 559 -2.01 0.18 0.44
CA SER A 559 -1.40 1.48 0.15
C SER A 559 -0.51 1.95 1.29
N GLY A 560 -0.98 1.80 2.54
CA GLY A 560 -0.20 2.14 3.74
C GLY A 560 1.09 1.33 3.85
N LEU A 561 1.01 0.00 3.71
CA LEU A 561 2.16 -0.89 3.73
C LEU A 561 3.16 -0.56 2.62
N ILE A 562 2.71 -0.42 1.37
CA ILE A 562 3.57 -0.05 0.22
C ILE A 562 4.25 1.31 0.45
N SER A 563 3.55 2.27 1.07
CA SER A 563 4.10 3.58 1.43
C SER A 563 5.19 3.48 2.49
N ALA A 564 4.96 2.69 3.56
CA ALA A 564 5.96 2.41 4.58
C ALA A 564 7.20 1.70 3.99
N PHE A 565 7.01 0.73 3.09
CA PHE A 565 8.10 0.03 2.40
C PHE A 565 8.98 1.00 1.58
N GLY A 566 8.35 1.91 0.83
CA GLY A 566 9.04 2.93 0.05
C GLY A 566 9.73 4.01 0.89
N ARG A 567 9.10 4.46 1.99
CA ARG A 567 9.62 5.50 2.89
C ARG A 567 10.77 5.00 3.77
N PHE A 568 10.59 3.87 4.45
CA PHE A 568 11.55 3.36 5.44
C PHE A 568 12.61 2.43 4.83
N ARG A 569 12.43 1.99 3.58
CA ARG A 569 13.30 1.03 2.89
C ARG A 569 13.44 -0.29 3.66
N THR A 570 12.36 -0.72 4.28
CA THR A 570 12.24 -1.99 5.00
C THR A 570 10.95 -2.71 4.64
N VAL A 571 11.00 -4.04 4.55
CA VAL A 571 9.83 -4.90 4.32
C VAL A 571 9.79 -6.03 5.35
N PRO A 572 8.61 -6.43 5.85
CA PRO A 572 8.50 -7.63 6.66
C PRO A 572 8.66 -8.88 5.80
N ALA A 573 9.04 -9.99 6.40
CA ALA A 573 8.99 -11.30 5.77
C ALA A 573 7.52 -11.76 5.58
N PHE A 574 7.20 -12.27 4.38
CA PHE A 574 5.89 -12.83 4.05
C PHE A 574 6.01 -13.93 2.98
N HIS A 575 5.02 -14.80 2.91
CA HIS A 575 4.98 -15.90 1.93
C HIS A 575 4.46 -15.43 0.57
N ARG A 576 3.27 -14.82 0.56
CA ARG A 576 2.57 -14.36 -0.65
C ARG A 576 1.80 -13.09 -0.37
N LEU A 577 1.63 -12.26 -1.40
CA LEU A 577 0.66 -11.16 -1.43
C LEU A 577 -0.31 -11.39 -2.58
N ASN A 578 -1.52 -11.81 -2.24
CA ASN A 578 -2.67 -11.98 -3.13
C ASN A 578 -3.26 -10.59 -3.44
N ALA A 579 -2.78 -9.92 -4.50
CA ALA A 579 -3.13 -8.53 -4.81
C ALA A 579 -3.08 -8.20 -6.31
N ALA A 580 -4.08 -7.45 -6.78
CA ALA A 580 -4.26 -7.09 -8.19
C ALA A 580 -4.65 -5.61 -8.37
N PRO A 581 -4.28 -4.96 -9.49
CA PRO A 581 -4.67 -3.57 -9.74
C PRO A 581 -6.17 -3.44 -9.98
N VAL A 582 -6.76 -2.33 -9.51
CA VAL A 582 -8.22 -2.09 -9.59
C VAL A 582 -8.76 -2.19 -11.02
N ASP A 583 -8.00 -1.78 -12.05
CA ASP A 583 -8.43 -1.86 -13.46
C ASP A 583 -8.28 -3.23 -14.12
N TRP A 584 -7.81 -4.24 -13.37
CA TRP A 584 -8.04 -5.64 -13.69
C TRP A 584 -9.27 -6.16 -12.91
N VAL A 585 -9.32 -5.94 -11.60
CA VAL A 585 -10.42 -6.40 -10.72
C VAL A 585 -11.79 -5.91 -11.21
N SER A 586 -11.95 -4.61 -11.50
CA SER A 586 -13.22 -4.03 -11.98
C SER A 586 -13.65 -4.57 -13.34
N ARG A 587 -12.69 -4.83 -14.23
CA ARG A 587 -12.93 -5.34 -15.58
C ARG A 587 -13.38 -6.80 -15.57
N VAL A 588 -12.74 -7.64 -14.77
CA VAL A 588 -13.13 -9.05 -14.63
C VAL A 588 -14.48 -9.16 -13.92
N ALA A 589 -14.71 -8.36 -12.86
CA ALA A 589 -16.02 -8.28 -12.22
C ALA A 589 -17.13 -7.82 -13.18
N ALA A 590 -16.87 -6.81 -14.04
CA ALA A 590 -17.82 -6.41 -15.08
C ALA A 590 -18.10 -7.56 -16.07
N GLY A 591 -17.09 -8.35 -16.46
CA GLY A 591 -17.27 -9.56 -17.26
C GLY A 591 -18.19 -10.59 -16.59
N VAL A 592 -17.92 -10.94 -15.33
CA VAL A 592 -18.74 -11.86 -14.51
C VAL A 592 -20.20 -11.38 -14.37
N ILE A 593 -20.42 -10.07 -14.29
CA ILE A 593 -21.78 -9.49 -14.20
C ILE A 593 -22.50 -9.56 -15.56
N CYS A 594 -21.80 -9.29 -16.66
CA CYS A 594 -22.39 -9.19 -17.99
C CYS A 594 -22.57 -10.52 -18.73
N GLU A 595 -21.89 -11.60 -18.30
CA GLU A 595 -21.92 -12.93 -18.93
C GLU A 595 -22.82 -13.91 -18.14
N PRO A 596 -24.01 -14.30 -18.64
CA PRO A 596 -24.92 -15.19 -17.93
C PRO A 596 -24.35 -16.58 -17.59
N ASP A 597 -23.47 -17.13 -18.43
CA ASP A 597 -22.82 -18.42 -18.17
C ASP A 597 -21.80 -18.35 -17.01
N ALA A 598 -21.45 -17.15 -16.53
CA ALA A 598 -20.60 -16.91 -15.36
C ALA A 598 -21.39 -16.75 -14.04
N TRP A 599 -22.72 -16.85 -14.06
CA TRP A 599 -23.54 -16.61 -12.87
C TRP A 599 -23.66 -17.84 -11.95
N GLY A 600 -23.83 -17.60 -10.64
CA GLY A 600 -24.01 -18.66 -9.63
C GLY A 600 -22.72 -19.17 -8.99
N PHE A 601 -21.56 -18.86 -9.56
CA PHE A 601 -20.25 -19.36 -9.13
C PHE A 601 -19.49 -18.41 -8.18
N ASP A 602 -18.31 -18.86 -7.77
CA ASP A 602 -17.37 -18.13 -6.91
C ASP A 602 -16.07 -17.84 -7.69
N TYR A 603 -15.53 -16.63 -7.57
CA TYR A 603 -14.40 -16.14 -8.36
C TYR A 603 -13.34 -15.44 -7.50
N ASN A 604 -12.07 -15.83 -7.61
CA ASN A 604 -10.96 -15.24 -6.87
C ASN A 604 -10.29 -14.14 -7.71
N LEU A 605 -10.61 -12.87 -7.42
CA LEU A 605 -10.09 -11.71 -8.13
C LEU A 605 -8.76 -11.21 -7.51
N THR A 606 -7.83 -12.13 -7.31
CA THR A 606 -6.53 -11.89 -6.65
C THR A 606 -5.39 -11.58 -7.62
N GLY A 607 -5.51 -11.95 -8.89
CA GLY A 607 -4.45 -11.87 -9.88
C GLY A 607 -3.24 -12.75 -9.52
N VAL A 608 -2.09 -12.52 -10.16
CA VAL A 608 -0.87 -13.33 -9.96
C VAL A 608 -0.20 -12.97 -8.62
N PRO A 609 -0.14 -13.88 -7.61
CA PRO A 609 0.34 -13.54 -6.27
C PRO A 609 1.86 -13.32 -6.19
N ASN A 610 2.26 -12.18 -5.63
CA ASN A 610 3.67 -11.79 -5.49
C ASN A 610 4.36 -12.56 -4.34
N THR A 611 5.62 -12.96 -4.52
CA THR A 611 6.51 -13.40 -3.43
C THR A 611 7.26 -12.22 -2.79
N LEU A 612 7.93 -12.47 -1.66
CA LEU A 612 8.89 -11.54 -1.09
C LEU A 612 10.03 -11.22 -2.08
N ASP A 613 10.58 -12.24 -2.74
CA ASP A 613 11.63 -12.10 -3.77
C ASP A 613 11.15 -11.32 -5.00
N ASP A 614 9.86 -11.29 -5.28
CA ASP A 614 9.27 -10.44 -6.33
C ASP A 614 9.25 -8.98 -5.91
N VAL A 615 8.80 -8.68 -4.68
CA VAL A 615 8.71 -7.32 -4.15
C VAL A 615 10.11 -6.72 -3.91
N VAL A 616 11.04 -7.46 -3.30
CA VAL A 616 12.42 -6.99 -3.08
C VAL A 616 13.11 -6.64 -4.41
N ARG A 617 12.96 -7.50 -5.42
CA ARG A 617 13.51 -7.32 -6.77
C ARG A 617 12.89 -6.12 -7.49
N ASP A 618 11.58 -5.94 -7.38
CA ASP A 618 10.84 -4.85 -8.00
C ASP A 618 11.16 -3.49 -7.36
N MET A 619 11.23 -3.44 -6.03
CA MET A 619 11.66 -2.26 -5.29
C MET A 619 13.11 -1.90 -5.64
N ALA A 620 14.01 -2.90 -5.75
CA ALA A 620 15.37 -2.71 -6.25
C ALA A 620 15.42 -2.19 -7.70
N TYR A 621 14.55 -2.67 -8.61
CA TYR A 621 14.40 -2.11 -9.97
C TYR A 621 13.90 -0.66 -9.96
N GLY A 622 13.13 -0.25 -8.97
CA GLY A 622 12.77 1.16 -8.72
C GLY A 622 13.93 2.01 -8.16
N GLY A 623 15.07 1.41 -7.81
CA GLY A 623 16.15 2.05 -7.04
C GLY A 623 15.85 2.16 -5.54
N MET A 624 14.75 1.57 -5.06
CA MET A 624 14.36 1.50 -3.66
C MET A 624 14.80 0.16 -3.08
N HIS A 625 16.11 -0.03 -2.87
CA HIS A 625 16.60 -1.22 -2.18
C HIS A 625 16.00 -1.29 -0.77
N VAL A 626 15.38 -2.42 -0.43
CA VAL A 626 14.67 -2.66 0.84
C VAL A 626 15.40 -3.73 1.66
N ARG A 627 15.51 -3.52 2.97
CA ARG A 627 15.96 -4.54 3.93
C ARG A 627 14.77 -5.40 4.35
N VAL A 628 14.88 -6.71 4.20
CA VAL A 628 13.94 -7.67 4.82
C VAL A 628 14.19 -7.72 6.32
N GLN A 629 13.11 -7.74 7.09
CA GLN A 629 13.07 -7.93 8.55
C GLN A 629 12.07 -9.03 8.91
N ASP A 630 12.13 -9.57 10.12
CA ASP A 630 11.00 -10.33 10.67
C ASP A 630 9.76 -9.43 10.85
N TRP A 631 8.55 -10.01 10.91
CA TRP A 631 7.32 -9.25 11.13
C TRP A 631 7.32 -8.42 12.42
N ASP A 632 7.73 -9.00 13.56
CA ASP A 632 7.74 -8.30 14.84
C ASP A 632 8.86 -7.24 14.91
N GLU A 633 10.01 -7.51 14.28
CA GLU A 633 11.10 -6.54 14.11
C GLU A 633 10.65 -5.36 13.22
N TRP A 634 10.03 -5.67 12.07
CA TRP A 634 9.55 -4.67 11.11
C TRP A 634 8.46 -3.79 11.70
N ARG A 635 7.45 -4.37 12.36
CA ARG A 635 6.37 -3.61 13.03
C ARG A 635 6.95 -2.61 14.04
N THR A 636 7.91 -3.06 14.85
CA THR A 636 8.51 -2.24 15.91
C THR A 636 9.37 -1.11 15.33
N ASP A 637 10.18 -1.40 14.29
CA ASP A 637 10.97 -0.40 13.57
C ASP A 637 10.07 0.61 12.82
N ALA A 638 8.98 0.16 12.19
CA ALA A 638 8.03 1.01 11.47
C ALA A 638 7.25 1.94 12.43
N LEU A 639 6.76 1.43 13.57
CA LEU A 639 6.07 2.24 14.58
C LEU A 639 7.00 3.32 15.16
N ALA A 640 8.22 2.97 15.58
CA ALA A 640 9.18 3.93 16.11
C ALA A 640 9.56 5.02 15.10
N ARG A 641 9.59 4.70 13.80
CA ARG A 641 9.79 5.69 12.72
C ARG A 641 8.57 6.59 12.50
N LEU A 642 7.35 6.04 12.57
CA LEU A 642 6.10 6.81 12.45
C LEU A 642 5.85 7.72 13.67
N GLU A 643 6.39 7.37 14.83
CA GLU A 643 6.38 8.23 16.03
C GLU A 643 7.43 9.35 15.93
N ALA A 644 8.63 9.05 15.44
CA ALA A 644 9.72 10.03 15.29
C ALA A 644 9.56 11.01 14.11
N ASP A 645 8.84 10.60 13.04
CA ASP A 645 8.55 11.40 11.84
C ASP A 645 7.06 11.20 11.44
N PRO A 646 6.11 11.84 12.14
CA PRO A 646 4.68 11.59 11.94
C PRO A 646 4.17 11.99 10.55
N VAL A 647 3.60 11.02 9.85
CA VAL A 647 2.92 11.20 8.55
C VAL A 647 1.41 11.08 8.78
N PRO A 648 0.62 12.18 8.72
CA PRO A 648 -0.82 12.15 9.01
C PRO A 648 -1.59 11.11 8.19
N GLU A 649 -1.22 10.95 6.92
CA GLU A 649 -1.84 10.02 5.98
C GLU A 649 -1.59 8.54 6.36
N LEU A 650 -0.53 8.25 7.14
CA LEU A 650 -0.22 6.92 7.66
C LEU A 650 -0.76 6.68 9.09
N GLY A 651 -1.43 7.64 9.73
CA GLY A 651 -2.02 7.47 11.06
C GLY A 651 -3.08 6.34 11.15
N PHE A 652 -3.66 5.93 10.02
CA PHE A 652 -4.44 4.69 9.93
C PHE A 652 -3.56 3.44 10.11
N LEU A 653 -2.44 3.36 9.38
CA LEU A 653 -1.49 2.25 9.48
C LEU A 653 -0.90 2.13 10.89
N THR A 654 -0.55 3.24 11.53
CA THR A 654 -0.04 3.25 12.92
C THR A 654 -0.98 2.51 13.86
N ARG A 655 -2.29 2.83 13.82
CA ARG A 655 -3.31 2.18 14.67
C ARG A 655 -3.52 0.70 14.32
N VAL A 656 -3.51 0.34 13.03
CA VAL A 656 -3.60 -1.06 12.58
C VAL A 656 -2.38 -1.88 13.04
N LEU A 657 -1.19 -1.29 13.08
CA LEU A 657 0.02 -1.93 13.61
C LEU A 657 0.07 -1.94 15.15
N GLN A 658 -0.79 -1.20 15.84
CA GLN A 658 -0.91 -1.20 17.31
C GLN A 658 -1.98 -2.17 17.83
N SER A 659 -3.13 -2.32 17.15
CA SER A 659 -4.23 -3.17 17.64
C SER A 659 -3.89 -4.68 17.58
N PRO A 660 -3.95 -5.41 18.71
CA PRO A 660 -3.76 -6.87 18.73
C PRO A 660 -4.70 -7.64 17.80
N THR A 661 -5.94 -7.13 17.63
CA THR A 661 -6.95 -7.70 16.74
C THR A 661 -6.53 -7.59 15.27
N ALA A 662 -6.10 -6.41 14.83
CA ALA A 662 -5.70 -6.18 13.43
C ALA A 662 -4.35 -6.82 13.09
N LEU A 663 -3.44 -6.99 14.06
CA LEU A 663 -2.18 -7.72 13.87
C LEU A 663 -2.38 -9.19 13.46
N LYS A 664 -3.49 -9.83 13.87
CA LYS A 664 -3.83 -11.19 13.41
C LYS A 664 -4.31 -11.25 11.96
N LEU A 665 -5.07 -10.26 11.51
CA LEU A 665 -5.42 -10.11 10.09
C LEU A 665 -4.16 -9.97 9.24
N CYS A 666 -3.18 -9.17 9.71
CA CYS A 666 -1.87 -9.06 9.07
C CYS A 666 -1.13 -10.41 9.07
N GLU A 667 -1.08 -11.13 10.19
CA GLU A 667 -0.44 -12.45 10.28
C GLU A 667 -1.04 -13.46 9.28
N ALA A 668 -2.38 -13.58 9.23
CA ALA A 668 -3.06 -14.46 8.29
C ALA A 668 -2.79 -14.06 6.83
N THR A 669 -2.85 -12.77 6.53
CA THR A 669 -2.59 -12.22 5.17
C THR A 669 -1.16 -12.49 4.71
N LEU A 670 -0.16 -12.37 5.59
CA LEU A 670 1.26 -12.48 5.24
C LEU A 670 1.78 -13.93 5.24
N LYS A 671 1.18 -14.82 6.06
CA LYS A 671 1.54 -16.25 6.13
C LYS A 671 0.69 -17.16 5.25
N GLY A 672 -0.46 -16.68 4.77
CA GLY A 672 -1.40 -17.45 3.95
C GLY A 672 -0.83 -17.95 2.61
N PRO A 673 -1.46 -18.98 2.01
CA PRO A 673 -1.06 -19.49 0.71
C PRO A 673 -1.37 -18.51 -0.44
N ALA A 674 -0.90 -18.86 -1.63
CA ALA A 674 -1.42 -18.25 -2.86
C ALA A 674 -2.89 -18.65 -3.03
N ALA A 675 -3.76 -17.69 -3.35
CA ALA A 675 -5.08 -17.99 -3.86
C ALA A 675 -4.98 -18.60 -5.26
N THR A 676 -5.85 -19.57 -5.57
CA THR A 676 -5.98 -20.11 -6.94
C THR A 676 -7.24 -19.56 -7.60
N ASP A 677 -7.14 -19.29 -8.90
CA ASP A 677 -8.11 -18.50 -9.66
C ASP A 677 -8.48 -19.21 -10.98
N GLU A 678 -8.52 -20.55 -10.99
CA GLU A 678 -8.67 -21.40 -12.18
C GLU A 678 -9.92 -21.09 -13.02
N ARG A 679 -11.07 -20.87 -12.36
CA ARG A 679 -12.33 -20.47 -12.99
C ARG A 679 -12.26 -19.02 -13.48
N THR A 680 -11.68 -18.13 -12.68
CA THR A 680 -11.44 -16.73 -13.08
C THR A 680 -10.53 -16.64 -14.32
N ALA A 681 -9.45 -17.41 -14.37
CA ALA A 681 -8.51 -17.47 -15.48
C ALA A 681 -9.17 -18.01 -16.75
N ALA A 682 -9.94 -19.10 -16.64
CA ALA A 682 -10.70 -19.66 -17.76
C ALA A 682 -11.75 -18.66 -18.30
N LEU A 683 -12.45 -17.93 -17.42
CA LEU A 683 -13.39 -16.88 -17.84
C LEU A 683 -12.68 -15.69 -18.52
N VAL A 684 -11.53 -15.27 -17.99
CA VAL A 684 -10.70 -14.20 -18.57
C VAL A 684 -10.20 -14.57 -19.97
N GLU A 685 -9.81 -15.82 -20.20
CA GLU A 685 -9.47 -16.33 -21.54
C GLU A 685 -10.70 -16.39 -22.45
N ALA A 686 -11.81 -16.97 -22.00
CA ALA A 686 -13.03 -17.14 -22.79
C ALA A 686 -13.64 -15.80 -23.25
N LEU A 687 -13.63 -14.78 -22.38
CA LEU A 687 -14.10 -13.43 -22.70
C LEU A 687 -13.06 -12.58 -23.48
N GLY A 688 -11.88 -13.13 -23.80
CA GLY A 688 -10.81 -12.39 -24.47
C GLY A 688 -10.29 -11.20 -23.68
N LEU A 689 -10.47 -11.21 -22.35
CA LEU A 689 -10.01 -10.15 -21.46
C LEU A 689 -8.49 -10.19 -21.32
N ARG A 690 -7.90 -9.10 -20.81
CA ARG A 690 -6.47 -9.07 -20.55
C ARG A 690 -6.14 -10.06 -19.41
N PRO A 691 -5.23 -11.04 -19.61
CA PRO A 691 -4.82 -11.95 -18.56
C PRO A 691 -4.30 -11.22 -17.32
N ALA A 692 -4.41 -11.89 -16.17
CA ALA A 692 -3.76 -11.42 -14.95
C ALA A 692 -2.25 -11.23 -15.19
N ALA A 693 -1.74 -10.07 -14.80
CA ALA A 693 -0.31 -9.79 -14.75
C ALA A 693 0.11 -9.66 -13.29
N ARG A 694 1.35 -10.04 -12.99
CA ARG A 694 1.98 -9.72 -11.70
C ARG A 694 1.90 -8.20 -11.49
N TYR A 695 1.40 -7.76 -10.33
CA TYR A 695 1.27 -6.34 -9.99
C TYR A 695 2.66 -5.78 -9.61
N ASP A 696 3.51 -5.63 -10.63
CA ASP A 696 4.95 -5.39 -10.50
C ASP A 696 5.34 -3.90 -10.43
N ALA A 697 6.64 -3.62 -10.28
CA ALA A 697 7.18 -2.25 -10.29
C ALA A 697 6.72 -1.39 -11.49
N GLN A 698 6.47 -1.97 -12.67
CA GLN A 698 6.00 -1.22 -13.84
C GLN A 698 4.50 -0.93 -13.75
N ALA A 699 3.69 -1.88 -13.29
CA ALA A 699 2.27 -1.70 -13.02
C ALA A 699 2.02 -0.73 -11.84
N GLN A 700 2.85 -0.81 -10.81
CA GLN A 700 2.85 0.05 -9.63
C GLN A 700 3.46 1.43 -9.89
N LEU A 701 4.20 1.65 -10.99
CA LEU A 701 5.00 2.86 -11.17
C LEU A 701 4.16 4.15 -11.06
N ARG A 702 2.99 4.18 -11.70
CA ARG A 702 2.08 5.33 -11.62
C ARG A 702 1.48 5.50 -10.22
N THR A 703 1.30 4.40 -9.49
CA THR A 703 0.87 4.41 -8.09
C THR A 703 1.97 4.99 -7.20
N PHE A 704 3.24 4.59 -7.34
CA PHE A 704 4.37 5.17 -6.60
C PHE A 704 4.62 6.64 -6.94
N GLU A 705 4.62 7.01 -8.23
CA GLU A 705 4.68 8.41 -8.67
C GLU A 705 3.55 9.25 -8.02
N ARG A 706 2.38 8.64 -7.79
CA ARG A 706 1.22 9.32 -7.19
C ARG A 706 1.29 9.37 -5.66
N LEU A 707 1.65 8.28 -4.99
CA LEU A 707 1.92 8.24 -3.54
C LEU A 707 2.97 9.29 -3.16
N ALA A 708 3.95 9.54 -4.02
CA ALA A 708 4.96 10.59 -3.78
C ALA A 708 4.45 12.02 -4.01
N GLN A 709 3.51 12.23 -4.94
CA GLN A 709 2.79 13.51 -5.06
C GLN A 709 1.86 13.77 -3.86
N ASP A 710 1.36 12.70 -3.24
CA ASP A 710 0.44 12.72 -2.11
C ASP A 710 1.16 12.54 -0.76
N GLY A 711 2.47 12.82 -0.69
CA GLY A 711 3.29 12.81 0.54
C GLY A 711 3.62 11.44 1.16
N LEU A 712 2.83 10.43 0.83
CA LEU A 712 2.90 9.05 1.33
C LEU A 712 4.24 8.34 1.03
N ALA A 713 4.87 8.59 -0.12
CA ALA A 713 6.13 7.96 -0.52
C ALA A 713 7.27 8.96 -0.78
N ARG A 714 8.50 8.62 -0.37
CA ARG A 714 9.72 9.38 -0.72
C ARG A 714 10.38 8.80 -1.97
N LEU A 715 10.16 9.43 -3.12
CA LEU A 715 10.98 9.18 -4.31
C LEU A 715 12.46 9.50 -4.02
N PRO A 716 13.40 8.74 -4.59
CA PRO A 716 14.84 9.01 -4.47
C PRO A 716 15.20 10.45 -4.91
N HIS A 717 15.73 11.24 -3.98
CA HIS A 717 16.13 12.63 -4.22
C HIS A 717 17.62 12.76 -4.55
N LYS A 718 18.02 13.85 -5.22
CA LYS A 718 19.44 14.13 -5.53
C LYS A 718 20.36 14.27 -4.30
N ASP A 719 19.75 14.53 -3.14
CA ASP A 719 20.44 14.68 -1.84
C ASP A 719 20.41 13.37 -1.02
N ASP A 720 19.73 12.33 -1.52
CA ASP A 720 19.86 10.97 -0.98
C ASP A 720 21.21 10.38 -1.41
N GLN A 721 21.73 9.43 -0.64
CA GLN A 721 23.00 8.77 -0.98
C GLN A 721 22.87 8.03 -2.33
N PRO A 722 23.72 8.32 -3.33
CA PRO A 722 23.52 7.80 -4.68
C PRO A 722 23.71 6.28 -4.75
N TYR A 723 22.79 5.63 -5.45
CA TYR A 723 22.80 4.19 -5.72
C TYR A 723 24.06 3.78 -6.49
N LEU A 724 24.44 4.56 -7.49
CA LEU A 724 25.63 4.38 -8.32
C LEU A 724 26.24 5.74 -8.64
N TRP A 725 27.57 5.87 -8.54
CA TRP A 725 28.28 7.10 -8.92
C TRP A 725 29.67 6.82 -9.47
N PHE A 726 30.15 7.69 -10.35
CA PHE A 726 31.48 7.64 -10.93
C PHE A 726 32.01 9.06 -11.14
N SER A 727 33.32 9.21 -11.30
CA SER A 727 33.93 10.49 -11.65
C SER A 727 34.16 10.56 -13.16
N GLU A 728 34.14 11.75 -13.72
CA GLU A 728 34.46 12.02 -15.13
C GLU A 728 35.32 13.27 -15.21
N THR A 729 36.55 13.11 -15.71
CA THR A 729 37.44 14.23 -16.01
C THR A 729 37.35 14.58 -17.49
N THR A 730 37.13 15.84 -17.82
CA THR A 730 37.22 16.35 -19.21
C THR A 730 38.16 17.54 -19.29
N GLU A 731 38.90 17.64 -20.39
CA GLU A 731 39.89 18.68 -20.63
C GLU A 731 39.78 19.21 -22.06
N GLY A 732 40.08 20.49 -22.25
CA GLY A 732 40.08 21.13 -23.56
C GLY A 732 40.29 22.63 -23.45
N ALA A 733 39.66 23.40 -24.32
CA ALA A 733 39.79 24.84 -24.34
C ALA A 733 38.48 25.55 -24.70
N VAL A 734 38.36 26.80 -24.24
CA VAL A 734 37.27 27.73 -24.55
C VAL A 734 37.83 29.09 -24.99
N GLY A 735 37.00 29.87 -25.67
CA GLY A 735 37.28 31.26 -26.04
C GLY A 735 36.01 32.09 -26.10
N PRO A 736 36.11 33.42 -26.23
CA PRO A 736 34.96 34.31 -26.41
C PRO A 736 34.09 33.90 -27.61
N VAL A 737 32.78 34.14 -27.55
CA VAL A 737 31.87 33.77 -28.66
C VAL A 737 32.30 34.43 -29.97
N GLY A 738 32.68 33.61 -30.96
CA GLY A 738 33.15 34.07 -32.27
C GLY A 738 34.67 34.27 -32.40
N ALA A 739 35.44 33.96 -31.36
CA ALA A 739 36.90 33.86 -31.39
C ALA A 739 37.37 32.39 -31.27
N ASP A 740 38.66 32.15 -31.50
CA ASP A 740 39.26 30.83 -31.35
C ASP A 740 39.39 30.41 -29.87
N ALA A 741 39.19 29.12 -29.61
CA ALA A 741 39.16 28.56 -28.26
C ALA A 741 40.57 28.15 -27.79
N GLU A 742 41.34 29.13 -27.30
CA GLU A 742 42.73 28.90 -26.85
C GLU A 742 42.91 28.81 -25.33
N THR A 743 41.93 29.23 -24.50
CA THR A 743 42.12 29.23 -23.04
C THR A 743 41.83 27.85 -22.45
N PRO A 744 42.75 27.22 -21.68
CA PRO A 744 42.50 25.92 -21.07
C PRO A 744 41.28 25.91 -20.15
N CYS A 745 40.51 24.82 -20.25
CA CYS A 745 39.33 24.57 -19.43
C CYS A 745 39.25 23.07 -19.11
N SER A 746 38.90 22.73 -17.87
CA SER A 746 38.65 21.35 -17.46
C SER A 746 37.43 21.25 -16.53
N MET A 747 36.85 20.06 -16.45
CA MET A 747 35.76 19.74 -15.53
C MET A 747 36.11 18.45 -14.79
N ALA A 748 36.08 18.49 -13.47
CA ALA A 748 36.24 17.34 -12.58
C ALA A 748 34.87 17.02 -11.96
N LEU A 749 34.09 16.21 -12.67
CA LEU A 749 32.71 15.93 -12.35
C LEU A 749 32.57 14.64 -11.53
N THR A 750 31.56 14.60 -10.66
CA THR A 750 31.00 13.37 -10.13
C THR A 750 29.59 13.21 -10.69
N LEU A 751 29.39 12.15 -11.46
CA LEU A 751 28.10 11.76 -12.01
C LEU A 751 27.47 10.75 -11.05
N SER A 752 26.26 11.05 -10.60
CA SER A 752 25.54 10.30 -9.56
C SER A 752 24.13 9.96 -10.00
N ILE A 753 23.73 8.73 -9.70
CA ILE A 753 22.41 8.17 -9.99
C ILE A 753 21.76 7.83 -8.65
N ALA A 754 20.71 8.56 -8.29
CA ALA A 754 19.89 8.27 -7.11
C ALA A 754 19.03 7.01 -7.32
N SER A 755 18.61 6.70 -8.56
CA SER A 755 17.79 5.50 -8.83
C SER A 755 17.83 5.00 -10.27
N MET A 756 17.47 3.73 -10.47
CA MET A 756 17.21 3.19 -11.81
C MET A 756 15.98 3.83 -12.48
N TYR A 757 15.03 4.37 -11.71
CA TYR A 757 13.92 5.17 -12.26
C TYR A 757 14.44 6.43 -12.97
N GLN A 758 15.35 7.18 -12.35
CA GLN A 758 16.00 8.36 -12.92
C GLN A 758 16.64 8.05 -14.29
N LEU A 759 17.33 6.92 -14.41
CA LEU A 759 17.91 6.46 -15.68
C LEU A 759 16.87 5.99 -16.70
N VAL A 760 15.96 5.09 -16.33
CA VAL A 760 15.06 4.44 -17.28
C VAL A 760 13.92 5.38 -17.72
N LYS A 761 13.46 6.26 -16.83
CA LYS A 761 12.30 7.14 -17.04
C LYS A 761 12.67 8.58 -17.39
N GLU A 762 13.54 9.22 -16.60
CA GLU A 762 13.97 10.61 -16.85
C GLU A 762 15.13 10.67 -17.85
N ARG A 763 15.85 9.56 -18.02
CA ARG A 763 17.17 9.47 -18.67
C ARG A 763 18.17 10.49 -18.13
N ARG A 764 18.05 10.82 -16.84
CA ARG A 764 18.80 11.88 -16.17
C ARG A 764 19.85 11.27 -15.23
N VAL A 765 20.92 12.02 -15.01
CA VAL A 765 22.01 11.73 -14.07
C VAL A 765 22.31 13.04 -13.35
N ASP A 766 22.36 13.03 -12.01
CA ASP A 766 22.75 14.21 -11.24
C ASP A 766 24.27 14.44 -11.37
N VAL A 767 24.70 15.69 -11.38
CA VAL A 767 26.11 16.07 -11.49
C VAL A 767 26.51 17.04 -10.39
N GLY A 768 27.59 16.70 -9.70
CA GLY A 768 28.35 17.61 -8.83
C GLY A 768 29.82 17.68 -9.26
N GLY A 769 30.64 18.39 -8.49
CA GLY A 769 32.07 18.57 -8.77
C GLY A 769 32.44 20.02 -9.07
N GLU A 770 33.49 20.23 -9.86
CA GLU A 770 34.02 21.56 -10.17
C GLU A 770 34.41 21.73 -11.65
N VAL A 771 34.44 23.00 -12.09
CA VAL A 771 34.85 23.44 -13.43
C VAL A 771 35.96 24.47 -13.27
N VAL A 772 37.13 24.19 -13.84
CA VAL A 772 38.31 25.08 -13.81
C VAL A 772 38.45 25.72 -15.18
N CYS A 773 38.08 27.00 -15.28
CA CYS A 773 38.03 27.72 -16.55
C CYS A 773 38.53 29.15 -16.37
N ALA A 774 39.83 29.37 -16.64
CA ALA A 774 40.49 30.67 -16.40
C ALA A 774 39.90 31.83 -17.22
N ALA A 775 39.21 31.54 -18.34
CA ALA A 775 38.49 32.53 -19.12
C ALA A 775 37.17 33.01 -18.48
N ALA A 776 36.58 32.19 -17.59
CA ALA A 776 35.37 32.55 -16.83
C ALA A 776 35.74 33.12 -15.46
N HIS A 777 36.59 32.41 -14.71
CA HIS A 777 36.96 32.77 -13.34
C HIS A 777 38.34 32.19 -12.96
N PRO A 778 39.20 32.94 -12.23
CA PRO A 778 40.55 32.48 -11.88
C PRO A 778 40.59 31.37 -10.81
N ALA A 779 39.54 31.22 -10.00
CA ALA A 779 39.37 30.11 -9.05
C ALA A 779 38.29 29.12 -9.55
N PRO A 780 38.31 27.84 -9.13
CA PRO A 780 37.34 26.83 -9.56
C PRO A 780 35.88 27.26 -9.33
N LEU A 781 35.02 26.90 -10.27
CA LEU A 781 33.57 27.07 -10.19
C LEU A 781 32.94 25.78 -9.67
N LEU A 782 32.24 25.84 -8.53
CA LEU A 782 31.58 24.68 -7.93
C LEU A 782 30.21 24.45 -8.58
N VAL A 783 29.86 23.18 -8.84
CA VAL A 783 28.53 22.81 -9.36
C VAL A 783 27.51 22.88 -8.23
N GLU A 784 26.62 23.88 -8.24
CA GLU A 784 25.53 24.05 -7.27
C GLU A 784 24.33 23.14 -7.62
N ARG A 785 24.06 22.98 -8.93
CA ARG A 785 23.08 22.03 -9.48
C ARG A 785 23.57 21.57 -10.84
N GLY A 786 23.57 20.26 -11.11
CA GLY A 786 23.98 19.72 -12.40
C GLY A 786 23.12 18.56 -12.84
N ASP A 787 22.77 18.55 -14.13
CA ASP A 787 22.00 17.50 -14.79
C ASP A 787 22.70 17.04 -16.06
N VAL A 788 22.69 15.73 -16.31
CA VAL A 788 23.05 15.12 -17.61
C VAL A 788 21.88 14.28 -18.12
N TRP A 789 21.37 14.59 -19.31
CA TRP A 789 20.36 13.77 -20.00
C TRP A 789 20.97 12.90 -21.08
N VAL A 790 20.67 11.61 -21.05
CA VAL A 790 21.03 10.60 -22.06
C VAL A 790 19.93 10.54 -23.13
N ARG A 791 20.26 10.83 -24.39
CA ARG A 791 19.34 10.92 -25.53
C ARG A 791 18.05 11.71 -25.19
N PRO A 792 18.16 13.01 -24.85
CA PRO A 792 17.03 13.84 -24.41
C PRO A 792 15.89 13.91 -25.44
N GLU A 793 16.20 13.91 -26.74
CA GLU A 793 15.22 13.92 -27.83
C GLU A 793 14.92 12.49 -28.34
N GLU A 794 15.10 11.44 -27.53
CA GLU A 794 15.09 10.03 -27.96
C GLU A 794 16.11 9.70 -29.08
N GLY A 795 17.09 10.56 -29.34
CA GLY A 795 17.91 10.46 -30.55
C GLY A 795 17.11 10.67 -31.85
N ILE A 796 16.00 11.39 -31.81
CA ILE A 796 15.49 12.13 -32.96
C ILE A 796 16.57 13.16 -33.34
N PRO A 797 16.85 13.36 -34.64
CA PRO A 797 17.80 14.39 -35.06
C PRO A 797 17.14 15.78 -35.04
N GLN A 798 17.94 16.79 -34.70
CA GLN A 798 17.54 18.19 -34.75
C GLN A 798 17.08 18.59 -36.17
N ARG A 799 16.09 19.48 -36.27
CA ARG A 799 15.41 19.83 -37.54
C ARG A 799 16.42 20.18 -38.65
N HIS A 800 16.41 19.38 -39.72
CA HIS A 800 17.27 19.47 -40.92
C HIS A 800 18.73 19.00 -40.79
N GLY A 801 19.11 18.19 -39.78
CA GLY A 801 20.48 17.66 -39.64
C GLY A 801 20.60 16.14 -39.53
N MET A 802 21.78 15.59 -39.85
CA MET A 802 22.19 14.22 -39.45
C MET A 802 22.94 14.20 -38.10
N ARG A 803 22.65 15.16 -37.21
CA ARG A 803 23.18 15.21 -35.85
C ARG A 803 22.13 14.65 -34.89
N HIS A 804 22.48 13.62 -34.14
CA HIS A 804 21.64 13.07 -33.07
C HIS A 804 22.26 13.45 -31.73
N GLN A 805 21.51 14.05 -30.82
CA GLN A 805 22.04 14.39 -29.50
C GLN A 805 22.14 13.13 -28.62
N LEU A 806 23.35 12.85 -28.14
CA LEU A 806 23.67 11.71 -27.27
C LEU A 806 23.59 12.11 -25.80
N LEU A 807 24.22 13.23 -25.42
CA LEU A 807 24.16 13.79 -24.06
C LEU A 807 23.83 15.29 -24.10
N ARG A 808 23.18 15.76 -23.04
CA ARG A 808 23.03 17.19 -22.69
C ARG A 808 23.45 17.38 -21.25
N TYR A 809 24.49 18.16 -21.00
CA TYR A 809 24.92 18.62 -19.68
C TYR A 809 24.29 19.99 -19.44
N ARG A 810 23.74 20.25 -18.26
CA ARG A 810 23.31 21.59 -17.83
C ARG A 810 23.73 21.79 -16.38
N LEU A 811 24.64 22.73 -16.14
CA LEU A 811 25.17 23.02 -14.82
C LEU A 811 24.86 24.46 -14.43
N THR A 812 24.37 24.66 -13.21
CA THR A 812 24.43 25.94 -12.49
C THR A 812 25.69 25.90 -11.65
N LEU A 813 26.59 26.85 -11.87
CA LEU A 813 27.88 26.93 -11.23
C LEU A 813 27.96 28.17 -10.33
N ARG A 814 28.79 28.11 -9.29
CA ARG A 814 29.02 29.20 -8.35
C ARG A 814 30.51 29.45 -8.16
N ASP A 815 30.93 30.71 -8.27
CA ASP A 815 32.30 31.13 -7.99
C ASP A 815 32.54 31.38 -6.49
N ALA A 816 33.81 31.59 -6.13
CA ALA A 816 34.24 31.81 -4.75
C ALA A 816 33.70 33.11 -4.13
N ASP A 817 33.40 34.13 -4.95
CA ASP A 817 32.84 35.41 -4.52
C ASP A 817 31.30 35.38 -4.42
N GLY A 818 30.67 34.26 -4.83
CA GLY A 818 29.24 34.02 -4.76
C GLY A 818 28.46 34.37 -6.03
N GLY A 819 29.16 34.77 -7.11
CA GLY A 819 28.57 34.93 -8.43
C GLY A 819 28.08 33.61 -9.01
N ARG A 820 27.01 33.68 -9.81
CA ARG A 820 26.35 32.51 -10.41
C ARG A 820 26.49 32.50 -11.92
N TRP A 821 26.85 31.33 -12.44
CA TRP A 821 27.16 31.06 -13.83
C TRP A 821 26.35 29.85 -14.30
N TRP A 822 26.26 29.67 -15.62
CA TRP A 822 25.71 28.47 -16.22
C TRP A 822 26.65 27.90 -17.27
N LEU A 823 26.61 26.59 -17.43
CA LEU A 823 27.29 25.86 -18.49
C LEU A 823 26.29 24.89 -19.14
N GLU A 824 26.13 24.97 -20.45
CA GLU A 824 25.40 23.95 -21.22
C GLU A 824 26.35 23.21 -22.16
N GLY A 825 26.29 21.87 -22.15
CA GLY A 825 27.19 21.01 -22.89
C GLY A 825 26.44 20.01 -23.77
N HIS A 826 26.86 19.86 -25.02
CA HIS A 826 26.18 19.03 -26.01
C HIS A 826 27.12 18.00 -26.66
N LYS A 827 26.70 16.74 -26.63
CA LYS A 827 27.41 15.62 -27.28
C LYS A 827 26.57 15.06 -28.42
N TYR A 828 27.17 14.90 -29.61
CA TYR A 828 26.43 14.55 -30.83
C TYR A 828 27.03 13.34 -31.57
N ALA A 829 26.19 12.41 -32.01
CA ALA A 829 26.54 11.43 -33.03
C ALA A 829 26.53 12.07 -34.43
N ARG A 830 27.47 11.66 -35.29
CA ARG A 830 27.56 12.07 -36.70
C ARG A 830 28.06 10.88 -37.55
N ALA A 831 27.51 10.70 -38.74
CA ALA A 831 28.02 9.73 -39.72
C ALA A 831 29.21 10.30 -40.51
N ARG A 832 30.44 10.15 -40.01
CA ARG A 832 31.72 10.45 -40.70
C ARG A 832 32.79 9.42 -40.33
N ARG A 833 33.90 9.38 -41.09
CA ARG A 833 34.98 8.39 -40.92
C ARG A 833 35.64 8.43 -39.53
N ASP A 834 35.80 9.61 -38.93
CA ASP A 834 36.54 9.80 -37.67
C ASP A 834 35.66 9.60 -36.41
N VAL A 835 34.93 8.48 -36.36
CA VAL A 835 33.98 8.15 -35.28
C VAL A 835 34.67 8.24 -33.90
N TRP A 836 35.89 7.73 -33.79
CA TRP A 836 36.62 7.56 -32.51
C TRP A 836 37.05 8.87 -31.84
N ARG A 837 37.24 9.96 -32.60
CA ARG A 837 37.48 11.30 -32.04
C ARG A 837 36.17 11.98 -31.64
N GLN A 838 35.13 11.83 -32.47
CA GLN A 838 33.84 12.53 -32.30
C GLN A 838 32.98 11.96 -31.16
N THR A 839 33.21 10.71 -30.74
CA THR A 839 32.54 10.12 -29.55
C THR A 839 33.08 10.62 -28.21
N ARG A 840 34.18 11.40 -28.18
CA ARG A 840 34.77 11.94 -26.94
C ARG A 840 34.57 13.44 -26.75
N ALA A 841 34.26 14.18 -27.82
CA ALA A 841 34.01 15.62 -27.80
C ALA A 841 32.69 16.00 -27.12
N LEU A 842 32.73 17.05 -26.30
CA LEU A 842 31.62 17.75 -25.68
C LEU A 842 31.75 19.24 -26.05
N SER A 843 30.87 19.75 -26.90
CA SER A 843 30.81 21.19 -27.19
C SER A 843 30.17 21.90 -26.00
N VAL A 844 30.79 22.95 -25.46
CA VAL A 844 30.30 23.67 -24.27
C VAL A 844 30.09 25.15 -24.55
N GLU A 845 29.04 25.71 -23.93
CA GLU A 845 28.74 27.14 -23.86
C GLU A 845 28.68 27.54 -22.38
N ILE A 846 29.29 28.67 -22.02
CA ILE A 846 29.36 29.18 -20.63
C ILE A 846 28.92 30.64 -20.62
N GLY A 847 28.07 31.02 -19.67
CA GLY A 847 27.61 32.38 -19.46
C GLY A 847 27.36 32.70 -17.98
N ARG A 848 27.10 33.97 -17.67
CA ARG A 848 26.62 34.38 -16.34
C ARG A 848 25.11 34.18 -16.24
N GLU A 849 24.59 33.99 -15.03
CA GLU A 849 23.15 33.83 -14.83
C GLU A 849 22.36 35.05 -15.37
N GLY A 850 21.39 34.79 -16.24
CA GLY A 850 20.60 35.83 -16.92
C GLY A 850 21.25 36.43 -18.18
N GLU A 851 22.54 36.16 -18.42
CA GLU A 851 23.26 36.58 -19.62
C GLU A 851 23.35 35.44 -20.67
N PRO A 852 23.48 35.76 -21.97
CA PRO A 852 23.79 34.76 -23.00
C PRO A 852 25.20 34.17 -22.80
N ALA A 853 25.55 33.15 -23.60
CA ALA A 853 26.90 32.60 -23.59
C ALA A 853 27.93 33.71 -23.86
N SER A 854 28.98 33.75 -23.03
CA SER A 854 30.14 34.62 -23.21
C SER A 854 31.35 33.84 -23.73
N LEU A 855 31.42 32.54 -23.44
CA LEU A 855 32.47 31.62 -23.89
C LEU A 855 31.87 30.39 -24.59
N VAL A 856 32.58 29.88 -25.59
CA VAL A 856 32.28 28.61 -26.28
C VAL A 856 33.57 27.80 -26.42
N GLY A 857 33.48 26.47 -26.41
CA GLY A 857 34.63 25.60 -26.66
C GLY A 857 34.30 24.13 -26.88
N GLU A 858 35.34 23.30 -26.89
CA GLU A 858 35.23 21.84 -26.98
C GLU A 858 36.11 21.19 -25.90
N LEU A 859 35.49 20.33 -25.09
CA LEU A 859 36.13 19.54 -24.05
C LEU A 859 36.11 18.06 -24.45
N VAL A 860 37.10 17.30 -24.03
CA VAL A 860 37.31 15.91 -24.42
C VAL A 860 37.63 15.07 -23.18
N VAL A 861 37.04 13.87 -23.07
CA VAL A 861 37.47 12.89 -22.06
C VAL A 861 38.86 12.35 -22.45
N PRO A 862 39.90 12.45 -21.59
CA PRO A 862 41.23 11.92 -21.89
C PRO A 862 41.22 10.44 -22.25
N ALA A 863 42.18 10.03 -23.09
CA ALA A 863 42.18 8.70 -23.70
C ALA A 863 42.56 7.57 -22.73
N ASP A 864 43.31 7.92 -21.70
CA ASP A 864 43.89 7.09 -20.65
C ASP A 864 42.99 7.00 -19.40
N THR A 865 42.20 8.04 -19.10
CA THR A 865 41.23 8.01 -18.00
C THR A 865 39.95 7.24 -18.32
N TYR A 866 39.49 7.24 -19.58
CA TYR A 866 38.17 6.73 -20.00
C TYR A 866 37.77 5.36 -19.39
N VAL A 867 38.64 4.35 -19.46
CA VAL A 867 38.36 3.00 -18.93
C VAL A 867 38.37 3.00 -17.40
N ARG A 868 39.37 3.66 -16.80
CA ARG A 868 39.56 3.77 -15.36
C ARG A 868 38.41 4.48 -14.67
N ASP A 869 37.88 5.53 -15.29
CA ASP A 869 36.86 6.40 -14.73
C ASP A 869 35.44 5.86 -14.96
N GLN A 870 35.10 5.48 -16.20
CA GLN A 870 33.73 5.05 -16.56
C GLN A 870 33.44 3.55 -16.40
N ILE A 871 34.44 2.68 -16.14
CA ILE A 871 34.23 1.22 -15.98
C ILE A 871 34.68 0.75 -14.58
N ASP A 872 35.96 0.93 -14.26
CA ASP A 872 36.50 0.48 -12.96
C ASP A 872 36.05 1.40 -11.82
N GLY A 873 36.13 2.72 -12.04
CA GLY A 873 35.82 3.79 -11.09
C GLY A 873 34.38 3.90 -10.62
N ILE A 874 33.45 3.13 -11.22
CA ILE A 874 32.07 3.03 -10.76
C ILE A 874 32.03 2.55 -9.30
N LYS A 875 31.46 3.38 -8.44
CA LYS A 875 31.09 3.08 -7.06
C LYS A 875 29.59 2.84 -6.99
N VAL A 876 29.17 2.02 -6.04
CA VAL A 876 27.79 1.58 -5.82
C VAL A 876 27.56 1.56 -4.31
N ASP A 877 26.33 1.83 -3.83
CA ASP A 877 26.03 1.98 -2.39
C ASP A 877 26.74 0.89 -1.55
N PRO A 878 27.60 1.27 -0.56
CA PRO A 878 28.33 0.32 0.27
C PRO A 878 27.42 -0.64 1.05
N ARG A 879 26.14 -0.33 1.28
CA ARG A 879 25.17 -1.21 1.95
C ARG A 879 24.84 -2.50 1.18
N LEU A 880 24.96 -2.49 -0.15
CA LEU A 880 24.57 -3.63 -0.99
C LEU A 880 25.53 -4.82 -0.85
N THR A 881 25.04 -6.04 -1.08
CA THR A 881 25.88 -7.25 -1.11
C THR A 881 26.85 -7.25 -2.30
N GLY A 882 27.87 -8.10 -2.23
CA GLY A 882 28.82 -8.29 -3.34
C GLY A 882 28.19 -8.84 -4.63
N GLN A 883 27.01 -9.46 -4.56
CA GLN A 883 26.26 -9.89 -5.74
C GLN A 883 25.49 -8.72 -6.37
N GLU A 884 24.74 -7.97 -5.58
CA GLU A 884 23.98 -6.80 -6.05
C GLU A 884 24.90 -5.72 -6.64
N LYS A 885 26.06 -5.46 -6.02
CA LYS A 885 27.06 -4.53 -6.57
C LYS A 885 27.54 -4.91 -7.97
N ARG A 886 27.64 -6.22 -8.28
CA ARG A 886 27.98 -6.71 -9.62
C ARG A 886 26.81 -6.57 -10.59
N VAL A 887 25.59 -6.90 -10.15
CA VAL A 887 24.36 -6.72 -10.96
C VAL A 887 24.11 -5.25 -11.30
N ALA A 888 24.30 -4.33 -10.34
CA ALA A 888 24.17 -2.88 -10.54
C ALA A 888 25.15 -2.38 -11.62
N LYS A 889 26.45 -2.70 -11.51
CA LYS A 889 27.46 -2.36 -12.52
C LYS A 889 27.12 -2.92 -13.91
N LEU A 890 26.75 -4.20 -14.00
CA LEU A 890 26.39 -4.85 -15.27
C LEU A 890 25.14 -4.23 -15.90
N THR A 891 24.12 -3.91 -15.10
CA THR A 891 22.87 -3.29 -15.56
C THR A 891 23.13 -1.88 -16.10
N TRP A 892 23.94 -1.08 -15.39
CA TRP A 892 24.38 0.25 -15.87
C TRP A 892 25.14 0.14 -17.21
N LEU A 893 26.19 -0.67 -17.27
CA LEU A 893 27.02 -0.82 -18.47
C LEU A 893 26.21 -1.33 -19.68
N ALA A 894 25.32 -2.30 -19.47
CA ALA A 894 24.44 -2.81 -20.52
C ALA A 894 23.41 -1.77 -20.99
N TRP A 895 22.77 -1.04 -20.06
CA TRP A 895 21.80 0.01 -20.39
C TRP A 895 22.44 1.18 -21.13
N PHE A 896 23.53 1.72 -20.59
CA PHE A 896 24.24 2.86 -21.18
C PHE A 896 24.83 2.50 -22.55
N GLY A 897 25.44 1.32 -22.67
CA GLY A 897 25.90 0.77 -23.95
C GLY A 897 24.78 0.60 -24.97
N ALA A 898 23.61 0.12 -24.56
CA ALA A 898 22.46 -0.06 -25.44
C ALA A 898 21.79 1.27 -25.86
N GLU A 899 21.77 2.29 -25.00
CA GLU A 899 21.30 3.64 -25.35
C GLU A 899 22.28 4.33 -26.30
N MET A 900 23.57 4.35 -25.97
CA MET A 900 24.62 4.95 -26.81
C MET A 900 24.74 4.23 -28.16
N GLY A 901 24.66 2.90 -28.19
CA GLY A 901 24.65 2.11 -29.41
C GLY A 901 23.46 2.44 -30.32
N ARG A 902 22.24 2.58 -29.78
CA ARG A 902 21.07 3.04 -30.54
C ARG A 902 21.26 4.48 -31.07
N GLY A 903 21.86 5.36 -30.27
CA GLY A 903 22.18 6.74 -30.68
C GLY A 903 23.23 6.83 -31.80
N LEU A 904 24.22 5.91 -31.82
CA LEU A 904 25.27 5.85 -32.83
C LEU A 904 24.83 5.15 -34.13
N LEU A 905 24.06 4.06 -34.04
CA LEU A 905 23.57 3.32 -35.21
C LEU A 905 22.40 4.02 -35.91
N GLY A 906 21.60 4.80 -35.18
CA GLY A 906 20.47 5.58 -35.71
C GLY A 906 20.76 6.40 -36.98
N PRO A 907 21.80 7.27 -37.03
CA PRO A 907 22.15 8.01 -38.24
C PRO A 907 22.56 7.12 -39.41
N PHE A 908 23.27 6.01 -39.18
CA PHE A 908 23.65 5.09 -40.26
C PHE A 908 22.45 4.31 -40.81
N ALA A 909 21.54 3.85 -39.93
CA ALA A 909 20.31 3.19 -40.34
C ALA A 909 19.39 4.11 -41.15
N ARG A 910 19.29 5.41 -40.78
CA ARG A 910 18.54 6.40 -41.56
C ARG A 910 19.23 6.77 -42.87
N ALA A 911 20.54 6.99 -42.87
CA ALA A 911 21.29 7.24 -44.11
C ALA A 911 21.18 6.07 -45.09
N ALA A 912 21.19 4.82 -44.60
CA ALA A 912 20.90 3.64 -45.41
C ALA A 912 19.45 3.62 -45.90
N ALA A 913 18.46 3.98 -45.07
CA ALA A 913 17.06 4.07 -45.49
C ALA A 913 16.82 5.16 -46.55
N ASP A 914 17.37 6.37 -46.39
CA ASP A 914 17.31 7.46 -47.37
C ASP A 914 18.07 7.11 -48.68
N LEU A 915 19.10 6.26 -48.63
CA LEU A 915 19.79 5.71 -49.81
C LEU A 915 19.02 4.56 -50.49
N LEU A 916 18.19 3.83 -49.74
CA LEU A 916 17.37 2.73 -50.24
C LEU A 916 15.97 3.19 -50.71
N ASP A 917 15.50 4.37 -50.27
CA ASP A 917 14.26 5.00 -50.75
C ASP A 917 14.42 5.60 -52.15
N LEU A 918 14.54 4.70 -53.13
CA LEU A 918 14.50 5.00 -54.56
C LEU A 918 13.13 5.54 -55.05
N ARG A 919 12.19 5.89 -54.15
CA ARG A 919 10.86 6.41 -54.48
C ARG A 919 10.64 7.88 -54.13
N ARG A 920 11.63 8.59 -53.57
CA ARG A 920 11.60 10.06 -53.54
C ARG A 920 11.73 10.64 -54.95
N THR A 921 10.58 10.95 -55.55
CA THR A 921 10.49 11.84 -56.70
C THR A 921 11.06 13.21 -56.34
N LYS A 922 12.22 13.57 -56.92
CA LYS A 922 12.82 14.90 -56.77
C LYS A 922 11.79 15.99 -57.05
N THR A 923 11.57 16.88 -56.09
CA THR A 923 10.72 18.06 -56.30
C THR A 923 11.41 19.03 -57.28
N PRO A 924 10.66 19.81 -58.09
CA PRO A 924 11.27 20.69 -59.08
C PRO A 924 12.28 21.71 -58.52
N SER A 925 12.13 22.08 -57.25
CA SER A 925 13.05 22.92 -56.47
C SER A 925 14.49 22.39 -56.38
N GLU A 926 14.70 21.07 -56.53
CA GLU A 926 16.02 20.43 -56.42
C GLU A 926 16.73 20.25 -57.79
N ARG A 927 16.30 20.99 -58.82
CA ARG A 927 16.99 21.05 -60.12
C ARG A 927 17.72 22.38 -60.38
N HIS A 928 17.63 23.36 -59.49
CA HIS A 928 18.25 24.70 -59.61
C HIS A 928 19.03 25.11 -58.34
N ARG A 929 19.63 24.12 -57.68
CA ARG A 929 20.73 24.24 -56.70
C ARG A 929 21.71 23.08 -56.97
#